data_AF-A0A6V8EXD9-F1
#
_entry.id   AF-A0A6V8EXD9-F1
#
_cell.length_a   1.000
_cell.length_b   1.000
_cell.length_c   1.000
_cell.angle_alpha   90.00
_cell.angle_beta   90.00
_cell.angle_gamma   90.00
#
_symmetry.space_group_name_H-M   'P 1'
#
loop_
_entity.id
_entity.type
_entity.pdbx_description
1 polymer ?
#
loop_
_entity_poly.entity_id
_entity_poly.type
_entity_poly.pdbx_seq_one_letter_code
_entity_poly.pdbx_strand_id
1 'polypeptide(L)'
;MWEVVLAVLLPTIAPGLALLRILDASADTLRKSLLCFPIGLLAVYGTSGLLFVLQAWSITNLTIALIAINALSIAFLLRKVHVERTTYTQWQKMEAAIHGLVLSESEPEIEQEVAAQQWFQSNRNPLLQIAAGCFCLLTLVPIIMFDRPFGVDWIGFSTLASHVAQSGSFEVPSPNAGLWTYPPAFPTILAWIVSVTGSSIEQSILVLGHLSLFALLLGIWGSMDRLGAGASSVLAMGASFALFAKVFDSGYPTVASQLGLIVGLMIVLRPIQQSLRYHLLAFVFLSICTVLIHPTGAIYLAALLIASLLSRERLSDDEQSPQKPIFLTSILIVTSMFIIALIYFAPRMLSEPVFAEYGWQGGKPMLMFNGPLMLFASVAIFMGRKSIEIRLLSLWFLALWLLSFVHLIEGLANIQLLSLLSYTLYSMALHAYHVPLAAIVGLLASRSTSLTTIDDEKAWFGLEMDPFIRPLYSTTFLVVLVIGSMMSVGLLTNLSTHEELHATTSGDTNLRAYLMNHPPDKYVYSENVHWGHSYAFDASIQTTSIPTLGLLTLDESIQSAVTTAIRMDDIETLNQLGIGYAVSSPIGTIALTLGPSPYWSMEQEFSGARYWKLWSEPSPARVSSAIALSQNECISMKGCALEEDPWRNHRFNDPLERGVKRIVLTQKGTFVWNEVVNETSLQGLYKVCVVYEQIGSFEDYSMRFNNQTLSLEKSGGWNMACQNVQIEQRLHVEFELNSDGSFWINPLGFSGRSSEIVDSTGLRIHHLELNRVNPAKA
;
A
#
# COMPACT_ATOMS: atom_id res chain seq x y z
N MET A 1 6.02 18.00 1.47
CA MET A 1 6.89 16.88 1.01
C MET A 1 8.21 16.75 1.77
N TRP A 2 9.20 17.65 1.59
CA TRP A 2 10.54 17.48 2.21
C TRP A 2 10.53 17.41 3.74
N GLU A 3 9.63 18.17 4.36
CA GLU A 3 9.42 18.13 5.81
C GLU A 3 8.96 16.75 6.28
N VAL A 4 8.07 16.09 5.53
CA VAL A 4 7.63 14.71 5.81
C VAL A 4 8.81 13.74 5.71
N VAL A 5 9.62 13.85 4.65
CA VAL A 5 10.80 13.01 4.47
C VAL A 5 11.76 13.16 5.65
N LEU A 6 12.02 14.39 6.09
CA LEU A 6 12.89 14.66 7.24
C LEU A 6 12.28 14.17 8.56
N ALA A 7 10.98 14.34 8.76
CA ALA A 7 10.26 13.86 9.93
C ALA A 7 10.36 12.33 10.07
N VAL A 8 10.43 11.59 8.96
CA VAL A 8 10.66 10.13 8.96
C VAL A 8 12.13 9.79 9.11
N LEU A 9 13.04 10.42 8.35
CA LEU A 9 14.46 10.04 8.32
C LEU A 9 15.19 10.37 9.62
N LEU A 10 15.07 11.60 10.14
CA LEU A 10 15.84 12.06 11.29
C LEU A 10 15.71 11.17 12.54
N PRO A 11 14.49 10.77 12.99
CA PRO A 11 14.37 9.96 14.19
C PRO A 11 14.83 8.51 14.02
N THR A 12 15.14 8.05 12.80
CA THR A 12 15.48 6.64 12.53
C THR A 12 16.98 6.35 12.52
N ILE A 13 17.82 7.31 12.12
CA ILE A 13 19.25 7.05 11.85
C ILE A 13 20.00 6.59 13.11
N ALA A 14 19.92 7.35 14.20
CA ALA A 14 20.68 7.02 15.41
C ALA A 14 20.21 5.71 16.08
N PRO A 15 18.89 5.47 16.26
CA PRO A 15 18.39 4.20 16.80
C PRO A 15 18.73 3.01 15.91
N GLY A 16 18.63 3.19 14.59
CA GLY A 16 19.03 2.17 13.61
C GLY A 16 20.50 1.80 13.72
N LEU A 17 21.40 2.78 13.79
CA LEU A 17 22.84 2.54 13.99
C LEU A 17 23.14 1.86 15.34
N ALA A 18 22.47 2.28 16.42
CA ALA A 18 22.66 1.70 17.74
C ALA A 18 22.23 0.23 17.78
N LEU A 19 21.06 -0.10 17.22
CA LEU A 19 20.58 -1.47 17.09
C LEU A 19 21.46 -2.30 16.16
N LEU A 20 21.92 -1.73 15.04
CA LEU A 20 22.80 -2.41 14.10
C LEU A 20 24.15 -2.78 14.73
N ARG A 21 24.72 -1.91 15.57
CA ARG A 21 25.94 -2.22 16.32
C ARG A 21 25.81 -3.47 17.19
N ILE A 22 24.60 -3.78 17.65
CA ILE A 22 24.27 -5.01 18.38
C ILE A 22 24.03 -6.16 17.40
N LEU A 23 23.17 -5.97 16.39
CA LEU A 23 22.67 -7.05 15.51
C LEU A 23 23.67 -7.52 14.46
N ASP A 24 24.48 -6.62 13.91
CA ASP A 24 25.54 -6.92 12.95
C ASP A 24 26.78 -6.07 13.24
N ALA A 25 27.55 -6.47 14.24
CA ALA A 25 28.83 -5.84 14.57
C ALA A 25 29.86 -5.97 13.42
N SER A 26 29.58 -6.75 12.37
CA SER A 26 30.46 -6.90 11.20
C SER A 26 30.19 -5.93 10.06
N ALA A 27 29.15 -5.12 10.20
CA ALA A 27 28.77 -4.15 9.19
C ALA A 27 29.84 -3.07 9.00
N ASP A 28 30.32 -2.93 7.75
CA ASP A 28 31.12 -1.81 7.31
C ASP A 28 30.26 -0.57 7.04
N THR A 29 30.87 0.53 6.60
CA THR A 29 30.16 1.80 6.38
C THR A 29 29.02 1.67 5.37
N LEU A 30 29.21 0.92 4.29
CA LEU A 30 28.16 0.70 3.29
C LEU A 30 26.97 -0.02 3.92
N ARG A 31 27.21 -1.18 4.55
CA ARG A 31 26.12 -1.95 5.16
C ARG A 31 25.45 -1.19 6.30
N LYS A 32 26.20 -0.39 7.07
CA LYS A 32 25.64 0.55 8.06
C LYS A 32 24.71 1.57 7.45
N SER A 33 25.07 2.16 6.30
CA SER A 33 24.22 3.12 5.59
C SER A 33 22.96 2.48 5.02
N LEU A 34 23.02 1.21 4.61
CA LEU A 34 21.88 0.47 4.08
C LEU A 34 20.92 0.03 5.19
N LEU A 35 21.43 -0.40 6.34
CA LEU A 35 20.62 -1.00 7.41
C LEU A 35 20.13 -0.01 8.48
N CYS A 36 20.76 1.16 8.64
CA CYS A 36 20.35 2.10 9.69
C CYS A 36 18.92 2.61 9.49
N PHE A 37 18.56 2.99 8.27
CA PHE A 37 17.21 3.49 7.98
C PHE A 37 16.12 2.43 8.23
N PRO A 38 16.17 1.21 7.66
CA PRO A 38 15.12 0.22 7.88
C PRO A 38 14.96 -0.24 9.34
N ILE A 39 16.07 -0.50 10.04
CA ILE A 39 16.02 -0.94 11.44
C ILE A 39 15.50 0.19 12.32
N GLY A 40 15.93 1.42 12.05
CA GLY A 40 15.43 2.61 12.73
C GLY A 40 13.94 2.85 12.49
N LEU A 41 13.48 2.73 11.25
CA LEU A 41 12.08 2.91 10.88
C LEU A 41 11.18 1.86 11.56
N LEU A 42 11.62 0.60 11.62
CA LEU A 42 10.93 -0.46 12.37
C LEU A 42 10.80 -0.10 13.87
N ALA A 43 11.87 0.41 14.48
CA ALA A 43 11.86 0.83 15.87
C ALA A 43 10.96 2.06 16.13
N VAL A 44 10.91 3.02 15.20
CA VAL A 44 10.04 4.19 15.28
C VAL A 44 8.57 3.77 15.22
N TYR A 45 8.21 2.92 14.25
CA TYR A 45 6.87 2.32 14.18
C TYR A 45 6.51 1.61 15.49
N GLY A 46 7.37 0.71 15.96
CA GLY A 46 7.13 -0.02 17.19
C GLY A 46 6.96 0.88 18.41
N THR A 47 7.76 1.94 18.52
CA THR A 47 7.65 2.93 19.60
C THR A 47 6.28 3.60 19.62
N SER A 48 5.83 4.10 18.46
CA SER A 48 4.51 4.73 18.35
C SER A 48 3.37 3.75 18.65
N GLY A 49 3.46 2.53 18.10
CA GLY A 49 2.48 1.49 18.37
C GLY A 49 2.42 1.08 19.85
N LEU A 50 3.56 1.00 20.53
CA LEU A 50 3.63 0.69 21.97
C LEU A 50 2.99 1.78 22.81
N LEU A 51 3.27 3.06 22.52
CA LEU A 51 2.62 4.17 23.22
C LEU A 51 1.10 4.12 23.07
N PHE A 52 0.60 3.74 21.89
CA PHE A 52 -0.83 3.61 21.64
C PHE A 52 -1.45 2.47 22.43
N VAL A 53 -0.84 1.28 22.40
CA VAL A 53 -1.32 0.11 23.18
C VAL A 53 -1.31 0.40 24.68
N LEU A 54 -0.35 1.19 25.17
CA LEU A 54 -0.26 1.63 26.56
C LEU A 54 -1.19 2.81 26.91
N GLN A 55 -2.05 3.25 25.97
CA GLN A 55 -2.93 4.42 26.13
C GLN A 55 -2.18 5.71 26.52
N ALA A 56 -0.91 5.80 26.14
CA ALA A 56 -0.01 6.92 26.41
C ALA A 56 0.31 7.71 25.15
N TRP A 57 -0.31 7.39 24.01
CA TRP A 57 -0.05 8.06 22.76
C TRP A 57 -0.62 9.47 22.74
N SER A 58 0.23 10.42 22.37
CA SER A 58 -0.12 11.78 21.99
C SER A 58 1.01 12.33 21.12
N ILE A 59 0.74 13.38 20.36
CA ILE A 59 1.77 14.04 19.53
C ILE A 59 2.98 14.43 20.39
N THR A 60 2.74 14.97 21.58
CA THR A 60 3.77 15.37 22.54
C THR A 60 4.55 14.18 23.08
N ASN A 61 3.86 13.13 23.54
CA ASN A 61 4.52 11.97 24.15
C ASN A 61 5.37 11.21 23.15
N LEU A 62 4.88 11.03 21.92
CA LEU A 62 5.67 10.41 20.86
C LEU A 62 6.90 11.27 20.50
N THR A 63 6.74 12.59 20.38
CA THR A 63 7.88 13.50 20.12
C THR A 63 8.96 13.38 21.20
N ILE A 64 8.56 13.40 22.47
CA ILE A 64 9.48 13.23 23.60
C ILE A 64 10.16 11.85 23.55
N ALA A 65 9.40 10.79 23.27
CA ALA A 65 9.94 9.44 23.17
C ALA A 65 10.96 9.32 22.03
N LEU A 66 10.68 9.87 20.85
CA LEU A 66 11.61 9.86 19.71
C LEU A 66 12.89 10.63 20.01
N ILE A 67 12.80 11.81 20.64
CA ILE A 67 13.97 12.58 21.08
C ILE A 67 14.79 11.79 22.10
N ALA A 68 14.14 11.21 23.11
CA ALA A 68 14.81 10.43 24.15
C ALA A 68 15.51 9.20 23.57
N ILE A 69 14.85 8.44 22.69
CA ILE A 69 15.42 7.27 22.01
C ILE A 69 16.62 7.68 21.16
N ASN A 70 16.55 8.80 20.43
CA ASN A 70 17.68 9.30 19.66
C ASN A 70 18.86 9.71 20.56
N ALA A 71 18.61 10.47 21.63
CA ALA A 71 19.64 10.88 22.58
C ALA A 71 20.32 9.68 23.26
N LEU A 72 19.55 8.69 23.70
CA LEU A 72 20.06 7.45 24.27
C LEU A 72 20.87 6.63 23.26
N SER A 73 20.42 6.58 22.01
CA SER A 73 21.11 5.89 20.92
C SER A 73 22.45 6.56 20.61
N ILE A 74 22.49 7.89 20.54
CA ILE A 74 23.74 8.66 20.36
C ILE A 74 24.68 8.42 21.55
N ALA A 75 24.18 8.51 22.79
CA ALA A 75 24.98 8.25 23.98
C ALA A 75 25.55 6.82 23.99
N PHE A 76 24.79 5.82 23.51
CA PHE A 76 25.25 4.44 23.35
C PHE A 76 26.33 4.32 22.27
N LEU A 77 26.17 4.97 21.13
CA LEU A 77 27.14 4.98 20.03
C LEU A 77 28.47 5.65 20.44
N LEU A 78 28.41 6.71 21.23
CA LEU A 78 29.60 7.42 21.75
C LEU A 78 30.38 6.62 22.80
N ARG A 79 29.80 5.57 23.40
CA ARG A 79 30.55 4.69 24.30
C ARG A 79 31.61 3.92 23.51
N LYS A 80 32.87 4.34 23.67
CA LYS A 80 34.04 3.61 23.16
C LYS A 80 34.17 2.26 23.88
N VAL A 81 34.54 1.22 23.11
CA VAL A 81 35.05 -0.04 23.67
C VAL A 81 36.36 0.30 24.37
N HIS A 82 36.34 0.42 25.69
CA HIS A 82 37.55 0.74 26.47
C HIS A 82 38.41 -0.51 26.56
N VAL A 83 39.62 -0.44 26.00
CA VAL A 83 40.63 -1.51 25.90
C VAL A 83 41.01 -2.12 27.28
N GLU A 84 40.69 -1.44 28.38
CA GLU A 84 41.04 -1.82 29.75
C GLU A 84 39.99 -2.69 30.50
N ARG A 85 38.86 -3.08 29.88
CA ARG A 85 37.92 -4.01 30.53
C ARG A 85 38.36 -5.46 30.33
N THR A 86 38.53 -6.18 31.43
CA THR A 86 38.87 -7.62 31.48
C THR A 86 37.79 -8.54 30.91
N THR A 87 36.60 -8.03 30.58
CA THR A 87 35.50 -8.82 29.98
C THR A 87 34.79 -8.03 28.88
N TYR A 88 35.00 -8.42 27.62
CA TYR A 88 34.21 -7.95 26.47
C TYR A 88 33.05 -8.89 26.20
N THR A 89 31.91 -8.33 25.78
CA THR A 89 30.86 -9.13 25.14
C THR A 89 31.32 -9.60 23.76
N GLN A 90 30.86 -10.74 23.27
CA GLN A 90 31.31 -11.29 21.97
C GLN A 90 31.12 -10.32 20.78
N TRP A 91 30.08 -9.48 20.79
CA TRP A 91 29.90 -8.49 19.72
C TRP A 91 30.96 -7.38 19.76
N GLN A 92 31.40 -6.97 20.96
CA GLN A 92 32.50 -6.03 21.14
C GLN A 92 33.84 -6.64 20.70
N LYS A 93 34.06 -7.94 20.96
CA LYS A 93 35.23 -8.67 20.47
C LYS A 93 35.29 -8.67 18.94
N MET A 94 34.17 -8.94 18.26
CA MET A 94 34.13 -8.93 16.80
C MET A 94 34.26 -7.52 16.21
N GLU A 95 33.62 -6.51 16.78
CA GLU A 95 33.81 -5.11 16.38
C GLU A 95 35.30 -4.73 16.48
N ALA A 96 35.96 -5.12 17.58
CA ALA A 96 37.39 -4.90 17.78
C ALA A 96 38.25 -5.65 16.75
N ALA A 97 37.95 -6.93 16.47
CA ALA A 97 38.68 -7.75 15.51
C ALA A 97 38.58 -7.20 14.08
N ILE A 98 37.40 -6.74 13.65
CA ILE A 98 37.21 -6.11 12.33
C ILE A 98 37.99 -4.81 12.18
N HIS A 99 38.16 -4.08 13.29
CA HIS A 99 39.00 -2.88 13.34
C HIS A 99 40.49 -3.17 13.56
N GLY A 100 40.91 -4.44 13.49
CA GLY A 100 42.32 -4.84 13.54
C GLY A 100 42.93 -4.88 14.94
N LEU A 101 42.11 -4.88 16.00
CA LEU A 101 42.59 -5.08 17.37
C LEU A 101 42.83 -6.57 17.62
N VAL A 102 44.04 -6.92 18.06
CA VAL A 102 44.41 -8.29 18.42
C VAL A 102 43.79 -8.62 19.79
N LEU A 103 42.89 -9.59 19.80
CA LEU A 103 42.30 -10.12 21.03
C LEU A 103 43.34 -10.98 21.77
N SER A 104 43.32 -10.97 23.10
CA SER A 104 44.28 -11.72 23.93
C SER A 104 44.10 -13.24 23.86
N GLU A 105 42.93 -13.71 23.42
CA GLU A 105 42.59 -15.12 23.21
C GLU A 105 42.21 -15.32 21.73
N SER A 106 42.78 -16.33 21.08
CA SER A 106 42.44 -16.68 19.70
C SER A 106 41.06 -17.34 19.65
N GLU A 107 40.09 -16.69 19.00
CA GLU A 107 38.75 -17.23 18.74
C GLU A 107 38.61 -17.52 17.23
N PRO A 108 38.88 -18.76 16.77
CA PRO A 108 38.98 -19.08 15.34
C PRO A 108 37.69 -18.83 14.55
N GLU A 109 36.54 -18.92 15.21
CA GLU A 109 35.24 -18.60 14.62
C GLU A 109 35.14 -17.11 14.26
N ILE A 110 35.53 -16.20 15.17
CA ILE A 110 35.51 -14.75 14.92
C ILE A 110 36.48 -14.39 13.80
N GLU A 111 37.67 -14.99 13.79
CA GLU A 111 38.67 -14.76 12.74
C GLU A 111 38.16 -15.17 11.34
N GLN A 112 37.47 -16.31 11.25
CA GLN A 112 36.85 -16.76 10.00
C GLN A 112 35.72 -15.83 9.54
N GLU A 113 34.84 -15.37 10.46
CA GLU A 113 33.79 -14.40 10.12
C GLU A 113 34.40 -13.09 9.60
N VAL A 114 35.41 -12.56 10.29
CA VAL A 114 36.11 -11.33 9.90
C VAL A 114 36.70 -11.47 8.50
N ALA A 115 37.41 -12.57 8.24
CA ALA A 115 38.03 -12.82 6.93
C ALA A 115 37.00 -12.92 5.80
N ALA A 116 35.91 -13.66 6.01
CA ALA A 116 34.82 -13.78 5.03
C ALA A 116 34.17 -12.42 4.73
N GLN A 117 33.90 -11.63 5.79
CA GLN A 117 33.30 -10.31 5.62
C GLN A 117 34.22 -9.32 4.91
N GLN A 118 35.52 -9.33 5.23
CA GLN A 118 36.51 -8.50 4.51
C GLN A 118 36.61 -8.90 3.04
N TRP A 119 36.56 -10.20 2.71
CA TRP A 119 36.55 -10.67 1.34
C TRP A 119 35.34 -10.15 0.57
N PHE A 120 34.13 -10.33 1.09
CA PHE A 120 32.91 -9.81 0.45
C PHE A 120 32.99 -8.31 0.22
N GLN A 121 33.48 -7.55 1.20
CA GLN A 121 33.67 -6.11 1.11
C GLN A 121 34.64 -5.72 -0.02
N SER A 122 35.74 -6.46 -0.17
CA SER A 122 36.74 -6.22 -1.22
C SER A 122 36.29 -6.66 -2.61
N ASN A 123 35.37 -7.62 -2.71
CA ASN A 123 34.90 -8.22 -3.95
C ASN A 123 33.57 -7.63 -4.46
N ARG A 124 33.03 -6.59 -3.83
CA ARG A 124 31.80 -5.93 -4.30
C ARG A 124 32.00 -5.35 -5.71
N ASN A 125 31.08 -5.65 -6.62
CA ASN A 125 31.07 -5.04 -7.95
C ASN A 125 30.48 -3.61 -7.87
N PRO A 126 31.28 -2.54 -8.07
CA PRO A 126 30.82 -1.16 -7.89
C PRO A 126 29.70 -0.77 -8.87
N LEU A 127 29.75 -1.24 -10.12
CA LEU A 127 28.71 -0.96 -11.10
C LEU A 127 27.37 -1.56 -10.69
N LEU A 128 27.41 -2.77 -10.12
CA LEU A 128 26.21 -3.45 -9.63
C LEU A 128 25.61 -2.72 -8.41
N GLN A 129 26.46 -2.22 -7.51
CA GLN A 129 26.01 -1.40 -6.37
C GLN A 129 25.36 -0.10 -6.85
N ILE A 130 25.93 0.57 -7.87
CA ILE A 130 25.33 1.77 -8.46
C ILE A 130 23.97 1.45 -9.08
N ALA A 131 23.86 0.37 -9.87
CA ALA A 131 22.61 -0.05 -10.48
C ALA A 131 21.52 -0.34 -9.43
N ALA A 132 21.86 -1.06 -8.36
CA ALA A 132 20.95 -1.32 -7.25
C ALA A 132 20.55 -0.02 -6.52
N GLY A 133 21.49 0.89 -6.30
CA GLY A 133 21.23 2.22 -5.73
C GLY A 133 20.28 3.05 -6.58
N CYS A 134 20.51 3.11 -7.90
CA CYS A 134 19.61 3.76 -8.84
C CYS A 134 18.21 3.13 -8.80
N PHE A 135 18.12 1.80 -8.79
CA PHE A 135 16.83 1.12 -8.70
C PHE A 135 16.07 1.49 -7.42
N CYS A 136 16.71 1.45 -6.26
CA CYS A 136 16.09 1.87 -5.00
C CYS A 136 15.64 3.35 -5.05
N LEU A 137 16.44 4.26 -5.62
CA LEU A 137 16.05 5.66 -5.74
C LEU A 137 14.87 5.85 -6.69
N LEU A 138 14.79 5.06 -7.76
CA LEU A 138 13.67 5.14 -8.70
C LEU A 138 12.33 4.74 -8.05
N THR A 139 12.34 3.94 -6.98
CA THR A 139 11.10 3.64 -6.24
C THR A 139 10.56 4.83 -5.44
N LEU A 140 11.31 5.93 -5.35
CA LEU A 140 10.87 7.18 -4.73
C LEU A 140 10.28 8.17 -5.74
N VAL A 141 10.41 7.91 -7.05
CA VAL A 141 9.83 8.75 -8.12
C VAL A 141 8.32 8.99 -7.94
N PRO A 142 7.50 8.00 -7.53
CA PRO A 142 6.08 8.21 -7.21
C PRO A 142 5.79 9.36 -6.24
N ILE A 143 6.67 9.61 -5.27
CA ILE A 143 6.50 10.69 -4.28
C ILE A 143 6.53 12.07 -4.95
N ILE A 144 7.23 12.19 -6.08
CA ILE A 144 7.38 13.44 -6.83
C ILE A 144 6.28 13.57 -7.89
N MET A 145 5.81 12.44 -8.43
CA MET A 145 4.86 12.43 -9.56
C MET A 145 3.39 12.46 -9.14
N PHE A 146 3.05 11.99 -7.94
CA PHE A 146 1.67 11.87 -7.50
C PHE A 146 1.38 12.77 -6.29
N ASP A 147 0.22 13.43 -6.32
CA ASP A 147 -0.26 14.23 -5.20
C ASP A 147 -1.02 13.39 -4.16
N ARG A 148 -1.49 12.20 -4.56
CA ARG A 148 -2.26 11.26 -3.74
C ARG A 148 -2.03 9.79 -4.18
N PRO A 149 -2.27 8.80 -3.31
CA PRO A 149 -2.16 7.39 -3.69
C PRO A 149 -3.28 6.93 -4.66
N PHE A 150 -3.01 5.88 -5.45
CA PHE A 150 -3.99 5.28 -6.39
C PHE A 150 -4.98 4.33 -5.75
N GLY A 151 -4.51 3.45 -4.88
CA GLY A 151 -5.36 2.44 -4.23
C GLY A 151 -6.44 3.05 -3.33
N VAL A 152 -7.23 2.18 -2.69
CA VAL A 152 -8.34 2.60 -1.83
C VAL A 152 -8.01 2.53 -0.33
N ASP A 153 -7.06 1.67 0.05
CA ASP A 153 -6.72 1.38 1.45
C ASP A 153 -6.21 2.63 2.20
N TRP A 154 -5.50 3.52 1.52
CA TRP A 154 -4.98 4.76 2.13
C TRP A 154 -6.07 5.63 2.75
N ILE A 155 -7.29 5.62 2.20
CA ILE A 155 -8.40 6.44 2.71
C ILE A 155 -8.75 6.00 4.13
N GLY A 156 -8.85 4.68 4.36
CA GLY A 156 -9.12 4.17 5.70
C GLY A 156 -7.97 4.44 6.68
N PHE A 157 -6.71 4.29 6.25
CA PHE A 157 -5.55 4.60 7.11
C PHE A 157 -5.48 6.09 7.44
N SER A 158 -5.82 6.96 6.49
CA SER A 158 -5.89 8.40 6.70
C SER A 158 -6.99 8.78 7.68
N THR A 159 -8.19 8.20 7.57
CA THR A 159 -9.27 8.42 8.55
C THR A 159 -8.84 8.01 9.96
N LEU A 160 -8.23 6.83 10.12
CA LEU A 160 -7.69 6.39 11.41
C LEU A 160 -6.63 7.37 11.96
N ALA A 161 -5.70 7.82 11.12
CA ALA A 161 -4.65 8.74 11.53
C ALA A 161 -5.20 10.12 11.93
N SER A 162 -6.15 10.66 11.18
CA SER A 162 -6.83 11.92 11.50
C SER A 162 -7.54 11.85 12.85
N HIS A 163 -8.26 10.76 13.13
CA HIS A 163 -8.93 10.59 14.43
C HIS A 163 -7.94 10.43 15.57
N VAL A 164 -6.92 9.59 15.40
CA VAL A 164 -5.87 9.42 16.42
C VAL A 164 -5.18 10.75 16.74
N ALA A 165 -4.89 11.59 15.74
CA ALA A 165 -4.29 12.91 15.96
C ALA A 165 -5.13 13.80 16.89
N GLN A 166 -6.45 13.61 16.93
CA GLN A 166 -7.37 14.44 17.70
C GLN A 166 -7.77 13.83 19.05
N SER A 167 -8.14 12.54 19.07
CA SER A 167 -8.66 11.84 20.26
C SER A 167 -7.60 11.00 20.97
N GLY A 168 -6.50 10.66 20.29
CA GLY A 168 -5.53 9.67 20.76
C GLY A 168 -6.06 8.22 20.77
N SER A 169 -7.25 7.97 20.22
CA SER A 169 -7.93 6.67 20.25
C SER A 169 -8.43 6.25 18.85
N PHE A 170 -8.87 5.00 18.74
CA PHE A 170 -9.57 4.46 17.57
C PHE A 170 -11.09 4.43 17.77
N GLU A 171 -11.62 5.27 18.64
CA GLU A 171 -13.07 5.40 18.79
C GLU A 171 -13.66 6.11 17.58
N VAL A 172 -14.80 5.60 17.13
CA VAL A 172 -15.54 6.17 16.00
C VAL A 172 -16.20 7.47 16.43
N PRO A 173 -16.06 8.58 15.68
CA PRO A 173 -16.70 9.84 16.03
C PRO A 173 -18.21 9.83 15.76
N SER A 174 -18.91 10.72 16.47
CA SER A 174 -20.29 11.12 16.16
C SER A 174 -20.42 11.53 14.68
N PRO A 175 -21.52 11.21 13.97
CA PRO A 175 -22.83 10.75 14.47
C PRO A 175 -22.97 9.24 14.67
N ASN A 176 -21.87 8.49 14.57
CA ASN A 176 -21.85 7.06 14.81
C ASN A 176 -21.14 6.77 16.14
N ALA A 177 -21.21 5.52 16.61
CA ALA A 177 -20.49 5.07 17.79
C ALA A 177 -19.89 3.68 17.56
N GLY A 178 -18.70 3.45 18.11
CA GLY A 178 -17.99 2.19 17.97
C GLY A 178 -16.48 2.33 18.10
N LEU A 179 -15.76 1.31 17.65
CA LEU A 179 -14.30 1.22 17.77
C LEU A 179 -13.69 0.54 16.53
N TRP A 180 -12.64 1.14 15.96
CA TRP A 180 -11.78 0.45 15.02
C TRP A 180 -10.75 -0.43 15.76
N THR A 181 -10.61 -1.67 15.32
CA THR A 181 -9.54 -2.58 15.77
C THR A 181 -8.56 -2.79 14.64
N TYR A 182 -7.39 -2.15 14.74
CA TYR A 182 -6.32 -2.23 13.75
C TYR A 182 -4.93 -2.11 14.41
N PRO A 183 -3.86 -2.72 13.87
CA PRO A 183 -2.49 -2.50 14.34
C PRO A 183 -2.08 -1.01 14.30
N PRO A 184 -1.68 -0.40 15.43
CA PRO A 184 -1.67 1.05 15.55
C PRO A 184 -0.44 1.73 14.98
N ALA A 185 0.68 1.03 14.77
CA ALA A 185 1.97 1.68 14.51
C ALA A 185 1.96 2.55 13.25
N PHE A 186 1.35 2.09 12.16
CA PHE A 186 1.35 2.85 10.91
C PHE A 186 0.44 4.09 10.97
N PRO A 187 -0.86 3.98 11.36
CA PRO A 187 -1.73 5.16 11.47
C PRO A 187 -1.24 6.19 12.50
N THR A 188 -0.68 5.73 13.63
CA THR A 188 -0.19 6.64 14.67
C THR A 188 1.07 7.42 14.25
N ILE A 189 1.99 6.80 13.49
CA ILE A 189 3.12 7.53 12.89
C ILE A 189 2.63 8.53 11.85
N LEU A 190 1.66 8.15 11.02
CA LEU A 190 1.06 9.06 10.04
C LEU A 190 0.42 10.27 10.73
N ALA A 191 -0.36 10.05 11.79
CA ALA A 191 -0.98 11.09 12.60
C ALA A 191 0.05 12.09 13.14
N TRP A 192 1.17 11.58 13.66
CA TRP A 192 2.27 12.40 14.16
C TRP A 192 2.98 13.19 13.06
N ILE A 193 3.26 12.57 11.90
CA ILE A 193 3.89 13.23 10.76
C ILE A 193 3.03 14.41 10.27
N VAL A 194 1.73 14.17 10.05
CA VAL A 194 0.80 15.22 9.59
C VAL A 194 0.75 16.37 10.60
N SER A 195 0.68 16.05 11.90
CA SER A 195 0.58 17.05 12.96
C SER A 195 1.85 17.90 13.11
N VAL A 196 3.04 17.31 12.95
CA VAL A 196 4.31 18.03 13.14
C VAL A 196 4.74 18.80 11.89
N THR A 197 4.36 18.32 10.70
CA THR A 197 4.74 18.96 9.43
C THR A 197 3.68 19.90 8.87
N GLY A 198 2.41 19.76 9.27
CA GLY A 198 1.30 20.48 8.65
C GLY A 198 1.05 20.12 7.18
N SER A 199 1.69 19.06 6.66
CA SER A 199 1.49 18.58 5.29
C SER A 199 0.15 17.85 5.16
N SER A 200 -0.40 17.81 3.94
CA SER A 200 -1.64 17.07 3.66
C SER A 200 -1.50 15.58 4.00
N ILE A 201 -2.60 14.95 4.41
CA ILE A 201 -2.58 13.54 4.82
C ILE A 201 -2.32 12.61 3.64
N GLU A 202 -2.81 12.97 2.45
CA GLU A 202 -2.62 12.28 1.17
C GLU A 202 -1.15 12.21 0.79
N GLN A 203 -0.44 13.36 0.87
CA GLN A 203 0.98 13.40 0.59
C GLN A 203 1.79 12.70 1.68
N SER A 204 1.40 12.87 2.95
CA SER A 204 2.12 12.29 4.08
C SER A 204 2.09 10.76 4.07
N ILE A 205 0.93 10.16 3.77
CA ILE A 205 0.78 8.70 3.69
C ILE A 205 1.50 8.13 2.47
N LEU A 206 1.47 8.84 1.32
CA LEU A 206 2.20 8.47 0.11
C LEU A 206 3.71 8.38 0.38
N VAL A 207 4.27 9.43 1.01
CA VAL A 207 5.70 9.50 1.37
C VAL A 207 6.06 8.38 2.35
N LEU A 208 5.29 8.20 3.42
CA LEU A 208 5.57 7.18 4.44
C LEU A 208 5.54 5.76 3.85
N GLY A 209 4.58 5.49 2.97
CA GLY A 209 4.44 4.21 2.27
C GLY A 209 5.63 3.90 1.35
N HIS A 210 6.04 4.85 0.52
CA HIS A 210 7.18 4.67 -0.39
C HIS A 210 8.52 4.65 0.34
N LEU A 211 8.67 5.41 1.42
CA LEU A 211 9.84 5.32 2.30
C LEU A 211 9.92 3.95 2.99
N SER A 212 8.79 3.32 3.30
CA SER A 212 8.77 1.96 3.86
C SER A 212 9.22 0.91 2.82
N LEU A 213 8.80 1.04 1.57
CA LEU A 213 9.31 0.19 0.47
C LEU A 213 10.82 0.41 0.27
N PHE A 214 11.26 1.67 0.23
CA PHE A 214 12.67 2.03 0.07
C PHE A 214 13.51 1.44 1.21
N ALA A 215 13.05 1.60 2.46
CA ALA A 215 13.65 0.96 3.62
C ALA A 215 13.75 -0.57 3.46
N LEU A 216 12.68 -1.23 3.00
CA LEU A 216 12.68 -2.67 2.75
C LEU A 216 13.77 -3.07 1.74
N LEU A 217 13.89 -2.35 0.63
CA LEU A 217 14.92 -2.62 -0.39
C LEU A 217 16.33 -2.41 0.16
N LEU A 218 16.61 -1.32 0.88
CA LEU A 218 17.90 -1.10 1.54
C LEU A 218 18.19 -2.19 2.59
N GLY A 219 17.17 -2.65 3.29
CA GLY A 219 17.23 -3.74 4.24
C GLY A 219 17.63 -5.08 3.62
N ILE A 220 16.98 -5.45 2.52
CA ILE A 220 17.31 -6.65 1.74
C ILE A 220 18.73 -6.52 1.18
N TRP A 221 19.12 -5.34 0.68
CA TRP A 221 20.49 -5.08 0.24
C TRP A 221 21.49 -5.37 1.35
N GLY A 222 21.32 -4.73 2.50
CA GLY A 222 22.27 -4.82 3.61
C GLY A 222 22.33 -6.20 4.23
N SER A 223 21.17 -6.87 4.39
CA SER A 223 21.10 -8.22 4.96
C SER A 223 21.74 -9.26 4.04
N MET A 224 21.52 -9.18 2.72
CA MET A 224 22.07 -10.12 1.74
C MET A 224 23.52 -9.79 1.33
N ASP A 225 23.99 -8.54 1.52
CA ASP A 225 25.41 -8.16 1.31
C ASP A 225 26.37 -8.94 2.20
N ARG A 226 25.89 -9.42 3.36
CA ARG A 226 26.65 -10.30 4.26
C ARG A 226 27.05 -11.63 3.61
N LEU A 227 26.26 -12.09 2.63
CA LEU A 227 26.54 -13.27 1.79
C LEU A 227 27.08 -12.86 0.41
N GLY A 228 27.46 -11.59 0.24
CA GLY A 228 27.90 -11.02 -1.03
C GLY A 228 26.83 -10.94 -2.12
N ALA A 229 25.54 -11.07 -1.78
CA ALA A 229 24.41 -11.09 -2.71
C ALA A 229 23.46 -9.88 -2.56
N GLY A 230 23.91 -8.81 -1.91
CA GLY A 230 23.10 -7.63 -1.59
C GLY A 230 22.48 -6.97 -2.83
N ALA A 231 23.33 -6.44 -3.71
CA ALA A 231 22.88 -5.70 -4.89
C ALA A 231 22.11 -6.60 -5.89
N SER A 232 22.50 -7.86 -6.04
CA SER A 232 21.77 -8.82 -6.90
C SER A 232 20.39 -9.16 -6.34
N SER A 233 20.24 -9.32 -5.02
CA SER A 233 18.93 -9.59 -4.39
C SER A 233 17.96 -8.41 -4.54
N VAL A 234 18.45 -7.18 -4.42
CA VAL A 234 17.63 -5.98 -4.64
C VAL A 234 17.20 -5.83 -6.09
N LEU A 235 18.10 -6.05 -7.05
CA LEU A 235 17.72 -6.06 -8.46
C LEU A 235 16.76 -7.22 -8.78
N ALA A 236 16.87 -8.34 -8.07
CA ALA A 236 15.92 -9.45 -8.18
C ALA A 236 14.51 -9.05 -7.76
N MET A 237 14.35 -8.14 -6.78
CA MET A 237 13.04 -7.58 -6.45
C MET A 237 12.39 -6.89 -7.66
N GLY A 238 13.17 -6.27 -8.54
CA GLY A 238 12.66 -5.63 -9.76
C GLY A 238 12.19 -6.59 -10.86
N ALA A 239 12.35 -7.90 -10.70
CA ALA A 239 11.95 -8.88 -11.69
C ALA A 239 10.46 -9.26 -11.63
N SER A 240 9.72 -8.76 -10.63
CA SER A 240 8.30 -9.03 -10.49
C SER A 240 7.51 -7.81 -9.98
N PHE A 241 6.20 -7.81 -10.21
CA PHE A 241 5.33 -6.69 -9.84
C PHE A 241 4.80 -6.78 -8.40
N ALA A 242 4.96 -7.90 -7.71
CA ALA A 242 4.26 -8.21 -6.46
C ALA A 242 4.21 -7.06 -5.42
N LEU A 243 5.31 -6.78 -4.72
CA LEU A 243 5.31 -5.74 -3.67
C LEU A 243 5.07 -4.34 -4.24
N PHE A 244 5.51 -4.08 -5.46
CA PHE A 244 5.31 -2.79 -6.13
C PHE A 244 3.83 -2.52 -6.40
N ALA A 245 3.08 -3.53 -6.85
CA ALA A 245 1.65 -3.46 -7.03
C ALA A 245 0.93 -3.22 -5.70
N LYS A 246 1.35 -3.85 -4.60
CA LYS A 246 0.75 -3.59 -3.28
C LYS A 246 1.03 -2.18 -2.75
N VAL A 247 2.23 -1.64 -2.99
CA VAL A 247 2.56 -0.24 -2.65
C VAL A 247 1.73 0.72 -3.48
N PHE A 248 1.59 0.45 -4.78
CA PHE A 248 0.78 1.26 -5.69
C PHE A 248 -0.71 1.27 -5.28
N ASP A 249 -1.23 0.10 -4.89
CA ASP A 249 -2.57 -0.07 -4.33
C ASP A 249 -2.70 0.37 -2.86
N SER A 250 -1.75 1.17 -2.36
CA SER A 250 -1.77 1.76 -1.01
C SER A 250 -1.80 0.78 0.18
N GLY A 251 -1.38 -0.48 -0.03
CA GLY A 251 -1.17 -1.49 1.01
C GLY A 251 0.06 -1.25 1.87
N TYR A 252 0.29 0.00 2.28
CA TYR A 252 1.52 0.46 2.93
C TYR A 252 1.83 -0.23 4.26
N PRO A 253 0.88 -0.47 5.18
CA PRO A 253 1.18 -1.16 6.43
C PRO A 253 1.67 -2.60 6.20
N THR A 254 1.10 -3.29 5.21
CA THR A 254 1.52 -4.64 4.84
C THR A 254 2.98 -4.65 4.37
N VAL A 255 3.38 -3.67 3.57
CA VAL A 255 4.76 -3.50 3.08
C VAL A 255 5.70 -3.08 4.20
N ALA A 256 5.32 -2.11 5.03
CA ALA A 256 6.09 -1.66 6.19
C ALA A 256 6.33 -2.80 7.20
N SER A 257 5.37 -3.72 7.38
CA SER A 257 5.56 -4.87 8.27
C SER A 257 6.63 -5.84 7.79
N GLN A 258 6.98 -5.84 6.50
CA GLN A 258 8.07 -6.67 5.96
C GLN A 258 9.45 -6.23 6.47
N LEU A 259 9.58 -5.04 7.08
CA LEU A 259 10.83 -4.63 7.73
C LEU A 259 11.27 -5.62 8.81
N GLY A 260 10.34 -6.35 9.44
CA GLY A 260 10.65 -7.43 10.37
C GLY A 260 11.45 -8.58 9.74
N LEU A 261 11.27 -8.83 8.43
CA LEU A 261 12.02 -9.85 7.71
C LEU A 261 13.50 -9.52 7.57
N ILE A 262 13.87 -8.24 7.54
CA ILE A 262 15.28 -7.81 7.49
C ILE A 262 16.00 -8.33 8.73
N VAL A 263 15.38 -8.16 9.90
CA VAL A 263 15.90 -8.65 11.18
C VAL A 263 15.97 -10.18 11.17
N GLY A 264 14.92 -10.84 10.67
CA GLY A 264 14.89 -12.30 10.50
C GLY A 264 16.05 -12.81 9.63
N LEU A 265 16.27 -12.22 8.45
CA LEU A 265 17.34 -12.60 7.53
C LEU A 265 18.72 -12.38 8.15
N MET A 266 18.94 -11.25 8.84
CA MET A 266 20.20 -10.95 9.54
C MET A 266 20.53 -11.97 10.63
N ILE A 267 19.52 -12.59 11.25
CA ILE A 267 19.70 -13.56 12.33
C ILE A 267 19.82 -14.98 11.80
N VAL A 268 18.96 -15.34 10.85
CA VAL A 268 18.85 -16.73 10.36
C VAL A 268 19.99 -17.09 9.42
N LEU A 269 20.49 -16.15 8.63
CA LEU A 269 21.61 -16.34 7.71
C LEU A 269 22.98 -16.08 8.37
N ARG A 270 23.02 -15.98 9.71
CA ARG A 270 24.25 -15.71 10.45
C ARG A 270 24.92 -17.03 10.90
N PRO A 271 26.19 -17.28 10.52
CA PRO A 271 26.88 -18.53 10.84
C PRO A 271 27.37 -18.63 12.30
N ILE A 272 27.67 -17.52 12.99
CA ILE A 272 28.35 -17.53 14.30
C ILE A 272 27.57 -16.77 15.36
N GLN A 273 27.56 -17.33 16.57
CA GLN A 273 26.80 -16.83 17.70
C GLN A 273 27.58 -15.80 18.51
N GLN A 274 26.96 -14.64 18.70
CA GLN A 274 27.43 -13.62 19.63
C GLN A 274 26.47 -13.48 20.81
N SER A 275 27.04 -13.25 22.00
CA SER A 275 26.46 -12.56 23.16
C SER A 275 24.93 -12.63 23.19
N LEU A 276 24.45 -13.81 23.61
CA LEU A 276 23.08 -14.27 23.45
C LEU A 276 22.01 -13.30 23.99
N ARG A 277 22.29 -12.57 25.07
CA ARG A 277 21.27 -11.77 25.79
C ARG A 277 20.83 -10.50 25.04
N TYR A 278 21.79 -9.67 24.60
CA TYR A 278 21.46 -8.38 23.94
C TYR A 278 20.92 -8.57 22.52
N HIS A 279 21.43 -9.56 21.79
CA HIS A 279 20.90 -9.96 20.49
C HIS A 279 19.44 -10.41 20.60
N LEU A 280 19.16 -11.28 21.58
CA LEU A 280 17.82 -11.80 21.82
C LEU A 280 16.85 -10.69 22.26
N LEU A 281 17.28 -9.77 23.13
CA LEU A 281 16.45 -8.64 23.54
C LEU A 281 16.11 -7.73 22.35
N ALA A 282 17.10 -7.38 21.52
CA ALA A 282 16.89 -6.57 20.32
C ALA A 282 15.94 -7.28 19.33
N PHE A 283 16.12 -8.59 19.16
CA PHE A 283 15.25 -9.39 18.29
C PHE A 283 13.80 -9.46 18.78
N VAL A 284 13.58 -9.73 20.07
CA VAL A 284 12.24 -9.75 20.68
C VAL A 284 11.57 -8.39 20.50
N PHE A 285 12.29 -7.30 20.81
CA PHE A 285 11.78 -5.94 20.66
C PHE A 285 11.35 -5.66 19.21
N LEU A 286 12.20 -5.96 18.21
CA LEU A 286 11.89 -5.72 16.80
C LEU A 286 10.79 -6.64 16.25
N SER A 287 10.65 -7.85 16.81
CA SER A 287 9.54 -8.76 16.50
C SER A 287 8.21 -8.19 17.00
N ILE A 288 8.18 -7.62 18.21
CA ILE A 288 7.01 -6.89 18.73
C ILE A 288 6.70 -5.68 17.85
N CYS A 289 7.70 -4.90 17.45
CA CYS A 289 7.53 -3.77 16.53
C CYS A 289 6.84 -4.20 15.23
N THR A 290 7.20 -5.38 14.71
CA THR A 290 6.62 -5.94 13.48
C THR A 290 5.12 -6.22 13.62
N VAL A 291 4.69 -6.82 14.75
CA VAL A 291 3.28 -7.11 15.03
C VAL A 291 2.44 -5.84 15.07
N LEU A 292 2.99 -4.77 15.65
CA LEU A 292 2.28 -3.50 15.82
C LEU A 292 2.05 -2.75 14.49
N ILE A 293 2.78 -3.10 13.43
CA ILE A 293 2.59 -2.55 12.08
C ILE A 293 1.49 -3.31 11.33
N HIS A 294 1.65 -4.63 11.19
CA HIS A 294 0.67 -5.49 10.52
C HIS A 294 0.95 -6.98 10.83
N PRO A 295 -0.07 -7.83 11.02
CA PRO A 295 0.11 -9.25 11.36
C PRO A 295 0.80 -10.09 10.28
N THR A 296 0.76 -9.70 9.00
CA THR A 296 1.39 -10.48 7.92
C THR A 296 2.91 -10.56 8.04
N GLY A 297 3.60 -9.44 8.31
CA GLY A 297 5.06 -9.45 8.50
C GLY A 297 5.48 -10.36 9.65
N ALA A 298 4.68 -10.39 10.71
CA ALA A 298 4.86 -11.28 11.85
C ALA A 298 4.72 -12.77 11.47
N ILE A 299 3.69 -13.12 10.71
CA ILE A 299 3.47 -14.49 10.20
C ILE A 299 4.64 -14.93 9.31
N TYR A 300 5.16 -14.04 8.47
CA TYR A 300 6.25 -14.38 7.56
C TYR A 300 7.59 -14.52 8.26
N LEU A 301 7.83 -13.67 9.26
CA LEU A 301 8.97 -13.84 10.15
C LEU A 301 8.87 -15.18 10.90
N ALA A 302 7.70 -15.53 11.42
CA ALA A 302 7.48 -16.82 12.06
C ALA A 302 7.75 -18.00 11.12
N ALA A 303 7.28 -17.93 9.86
CA ALA A 303 7.56 -18.95 8.84
C ALA A 303 9.06 -19.07 8.53
N LEU A 304 9.79 -17.94 8.46
CA LEU A 304 11.25 -17.93 8.28
C LEU A 304 11.97 -18.62 9.45
N LEU A 305 11.54 -18.31 10.68
CA LEU A 305 12.09 -18.94 11.87
C LEU A 305 11.83 -20.45 11.87
N ILE A 306 10.60 -20.88 11.57
CA ILE A 306 10.25 -22.31 11.45
C ILE A 306 11.11 -23.00 10.37
N ALA A 307 11.28 -22.39 9.20
CA ALA A 307 12.14 -22.93 8.15
C ALA A 307 13.60 -23.06 8.62
N SER A 308 14.09 -22.08 9.39
CA SER A 308 15.39 -22.17 10.05
C SER A 308 15.45 -23.32 11.04
N LEU A 309 14.37 -23.62 11.78
CA LEU A 309 14.35 -24.76 12.71
C LEU A 309 14.42 -26.09 11.96
N LEU A 310 13.60 -26.25 10.93
CA LEU A 310 13.55 -27.48 10.11
C LEU A 310 14.86 -27.75 9.36
N SER A 311 15.58 -26.69 8.97
CA SER A 311 16.89 -26.82 8.35
C SER A 311 17.99 -27.25 9.34
N ARG A 312 17.77 -27.09 10.67
CA ARG A 312 18.77 -27.31 11.72
C ARG A 312 18.70 -28.68 12.40
N GLU A 313 17.57 -29.38 12.38
CA GLU A 313 17.46 -30.76 12.89
C GLU A 313 18.39 -31.77 12.19
N ARG A 314 19.04 -31.37 11.09
CA ARG A 314 19.97 -32.19 10.32
C ARG A 314 21.46 -31.89 10.60
N LEU A 315 21.77 -30.97 11.52
CA LEU A 315 23.13 -30.65 11.95
C LEU A 315 23.59 -31.59 13.08
N SER A 316 24.90 -31.77 13.23
CA SER A 316 25.48 -32.68 14.23
C SER A 316 25.25 -32.19 15.68
N ASP A 317 25.22 -33.10 16.67
CA ASP A 317 24.90 -32.77 18.08
C ASP A 317 25.83 -31.70 18.69
N ASP A 318 27.10 -31.65 18.25
CA ASP A 318 28.10 -30.65 18.68
C ASP A 318 27.76 -29.24 18.15
N GLU A 319 27.14 -29.13 16.97
CA GLU A 319 26.69 -27.86 16.37
C GLU A 319 25.33 -27.38 16.93
N GLN A 320 24.53 -28.28 17.49
CA GLN A 320 23.21 -27.97 18.06
C GLN A 320 23.28 -27.31 19.44
N SER A 321 24.29 -27.63 20.24
CA SER A 321 24.46 -27.20 21.64
C SER A 321 24.40 -25.66 21.86
N PRO A 322 25.11 -24.83 21.09
CA PRO A 322 25.08 -23.37 21.25
C PRO A 322 23.73 -22.76 20.79
N GLN A 323 22.97 -23.42 19.91
CA GLN A 323 21.83 -22.86 19.18
C GLN A 323 20.46 -23.02 19.86
N LYS A 324 20.38 -23.81 20.93
CA LYS A 324 19.15 -24.11 21.71
C LYS A 324 18.39 -22.89 22.27
N PRO A 325 19.02 -21.81 22.76
CA PRO A 325 18.26 -20.72 23.36
C PRO A 325 17.68 -19.73 22.32
N ILE A 326 18.31 -19.56 21.14
CA ILE A 326 17.68 -18.85 20.01
C ILE A 326 16.47 -19.66 19.52
N PHE A 327 16.58 -20.98 19.48
CA PHE A 327 15.50 -21.91 19.17
C PHE A 327 14.30 -21.76 20.13
N LEU A 328 14.52 -21.86 21.45
CA LEU A 328 13.49 -21.71 22.47
C LEU A 328 12.82 -20.33 22.43
N THR A 329 13.60 -19.27 22.21
CA THR A 329 13.07 -17.91 22.14
C THR A 329 12.26 -17.70 20.87
N SER A 330 12.70 -18.24 19.73
CA SER A 330 11.94 -18.17 18.48
C SER A 330 10.57 -18.85 18.62
N ILE A 331 10.52 -20.02 19.27
CA ILE A 331 9.25 -20.70 19.59
C ILE A 331 8.37 -19.84 20.50
N LEU A 332 8.95 -19.27 21.57
CA LEU A 332 8.21 -18.44 22.52
C LEU A 332 7.65 -17.18 21.82
N ILE A 333 8.47 -16.51 21.01
CA ILE A 333 8.08 -15.35 20.20
C ILE A 333 6.95 -15.72 19.25
N VAL A 334 7.09 -16.78 18.45
CA VAL A 334 6.05 -17.22 17.50
C VAL A 334 4.75 -17.52 18.23
N THR A 335 4.84 -18.22 19.37
CA THR A 335 3.67 -18.56 20.20
C THR A 335 3.01 -17.32 20.80
N SER A 336 3.79 -16.38 21.33
CA SER A 336 3.28 -15.12 21.89
C SER A 336 2.67 -14.22 20.81
N MET A 337 3.31 -14.09 19.65
CA MET A 337 2.78 -13.32 18.52
C MET A 337 1.45 -13.91 18.03
N PHE A 338 1.35 -15.24 17.97
CA PHE A 338 0.13 -15.95 17.62
C PHE A 338 -0.98 -15.77 18.66
N ILE A 339 -0.65 -15.83 19.96
CA ILE A 339 -1.60 -15.61 21.06
C ILE A 339 -2.12 -14.16 21.08
N ILE A 340 -1.23 -13.17 20.91
CA ILE A 340 -1.62 -11.75 20.83
C ILE A 340 -2.56 -11.55 19.65
N ALA A 341 -2.23 -12.13 18.50
CA ALA A 341 -3.08 -12.05 17.32
C ALA A 341 -4.46 -12.69 17.56
N LEU A 342 -4.51 -13.83 18.25
CA LEU A 342 -5.74 -14.52 18.63
C LEU A 342 -6.60 -13.73 19.63
N ILE A 343 -6.02 -13.22 20.71
CA ILE A 343 -6.80 -12.60 21.80
C ILE A 343 -7.35 -11.24 21.39
N TYR A 344 -6.56 -10.43 20.68
CA TYR A 344 -6.96 -9.07 20.33
C TYR A 344 -7.72 -8.97 19.01
N PHE A 345 -7.49 -9.87 18.04
CA PHE A 345 -8.12 -9.77 16.72
C PHE A 345 -9.21 -10.83 16.46
N ALA A 346 -9.16 -12.03 17.06
CA ALA A 346 -10.13 -13.09 16.76
C ALA A 346 -11.56 -12.89 17.31
N PRO A 347 -11.79 -12.30 18.51
CA PRO A 347 -13.14 -12.26 19.10
C PRO A 347 -14.14 -11.36 18.36
N ARG A 348 -13.70 -10.56 17.37
CA ARG A 348 -14.48 -9.48 16.75
C ARG A 348 -14.80 -9.72 15.26
N MET A 349 -14.59 -10.94 14.77
CA MET A 349 -14.75 -11.28 13.35
C MET A 349 -15.98 -12.15 13.05
N LEU A 350 -17.17 -11.57 12.93
CA LEU A 350 -18.34 -12.29 12.39
C LEU A 350 -19.26 -11.26 11.70
N SER A 351 -19.48 -11.35 10.38
CA SER A 351 -20.72 -11.98 9.92
C SER A 351 -20.67 -12.62 8.53
N GLU A 352 -19.59 -12.49 7.75
CA GLU A 352 -19.54 -13.04 6.38
C GLU A 352 -18.21 -13.76 6.05
N PRO A 353 -18.26 -14.87 5.28
CA PRO A 353 -17.07 -15.52 4.77
C PRO A 353 -16.36 -14.61 3.76
N VAL A 354 -15.18 -14.11 4.11
CA VAL A 354 -14.37 -13.26 3.23
C VAL A 354 -13.62 -14.13 2.24
N PHE A 355 -13.96 -13.98 0.95
CA PHE A 355 -13.19 -14.54 -0.15
C PHE A 355 -11.88 -13.76 -0.32
N ALA A 356 -10.77 -14.46 -0.58
CA ALA A 356 -9.54 -13.82 -0.99
C ALA A 356 -9.80 -12.99 -2.25
N GLU A 357 -9.34 -11.74 -2.26
CA GLU A 357 -9.62 -10.73 -3.29
C GLU A 357 -9.33 -11.24 -4.72
N TYR A 358 -8.38 -12.16 -4.85
CA TYR A 358 -7.95 -12.74 -6.12
C TYR A 358 -8.09 -14.27 -6.20
N GLY A 359 -8.88 -14.89 -5.32
CA GLY A 359 -8.98 -16.35 -5.19
C GLY A 359 -7.74 -16.97 -4.50
N TRP A 360 -7.42 -18.24 -4.79
CA TRP A 360 -6.34 -18.94 -4.09
C TRP A 360 -4.97 -18.28 -4.32
N GLN A 361 -4.43 -17.68 -3.26
CA GLN A 361 -3.23 -16.86 -3.32
C GLN A 361 -1.94 -17.64 -3.64
N GLY A 362 -1.92 -18.97 -3.53
CA GLY A 362 -0.82 -19.84 -3.96
C GLY A 362 -0.97 -20.38 -5.39
N GLY A 363 -2.02 -19.96 -6.11
CA GLY A 363 -2.35 -20.40 -7.46
C GLY A 363 -2.12 -19.31 -8.52
N LYS A 364 -3.17 -18.96 -9.27
CA LYS A 364 -3.11 -17.97 -10.37
C LYS A 364 -2.54 -16.62 -9.94
N PRO A 365 -2.93 -16.00 -8.81
CA PRO A 365 -2.37 -14.72 -8.37
C PRO A 365 -0.85 -14.77 -8.12
N MET A 366 -0.34 -15.85 -7.52
CA MET A 366 1.11 -15.99 -7.29
C MET A 366 1.88 -15.98 -8.62
N LEU A 367 1.40 -16.74 -9.61
CA LEU A 367 2.01 -16.78 -10.94
C LEU A 367 1.92 -15.45 -11.67
N MET A 368 0.80 -14.75 -11.50
CA MET A 368 0.55 -13.44 -12.11
C MET A 368 1.52 -12.37 -11.60
N PHE A 369 1.72 -12.32 -10.27
CA PHE A 369 2.53 -11.27 -9.65
C PHE A 369 4.01 -11.63 -9.48
N ASN A 370 4.34 -12.92 -9.34
CA ASN A 370 5.71 -13.41 -9.08
C ASN A 370 6.25 -14.35 -10.17
N GLY A 371 5.50 -14.59 -11.26
CA GLY A 371 5.84 -15.60 -12.28
C GLY A 371 7.28 -15.56 -12.80
N PRO A 372 7.82 -14.40 -13.23
CA PRO A 372 9.20 -14.31 -13.66
C PRO A 372 10.20 -14.69 -12.56
N LEU A 373 9.98 -14.22 -11.33
CA LEU A 373 10.80 -14.59 -10.17
C LEU A 373 10.70 -16.07 -9.83
N MET A 374 9.52 -16.68 -9.94
CA MET A 374 9.34 -18.11 -9.70
C MET A 374 10.14 -18.97 -10.69
N LEU A 375 10.18 -18.57 -11.97
CA LEU A 375 10.97 -19.26 -12.98
C LEU A 375 12.45 -19.23 -12.62
N PHE A 376 12.97 -18.04 -12.31
CA PHE A 376 14.38 -17.87 -11.93
C PHE A 376 14.72 -18.55 -10.59
N ALA A 377 13.83 -18.47 -9.61
CA ALA A 377 14.00 -19.13 -8.32
C ALA A 377 14.00 -20.66 -8.47
N SER A 378 13.16 -21.22 -9.34
CA SER A 378 13.15 -22.68 -9.59
C SER A 378 14.49 -23.18 -10.12
N VAL A 379 15.11 -22.42 -11.04
CA VAL A 379 16.46 -22.70 -11.54
C VAL A 379 17.50 -22.58 -10.42
N ALA A 380 17.41 -21.51 -9.63
CA ALA A 380 18.31 -21.28 -8.49
C ALA A 380 18.23 -22.38 -7.43
N ILE A 381 17.03 -22.82 -7.07
CA ILE A 381 16.80 -23.94 -6.14
C ILE A 381 17.41 -25.21 -6.70
N PHE A 382 17.19 -25.50 -7.99
CA PHE A 382 17.74 -26.71 -8.61
C PHE A 382 19.27 -26.72 -8.61
N MET A 383 19.91 -25.61 -8.99
CA MET A 383 21.37 -25.47 -9.03
C MET A 383 21.98 -25.46 -7.64
N GLY A 384 21.33 -24.77 -6.70
CA GLY A 384 21.80 -24.53 -5.35
C GLY A 384 21.31 -25.52 -4.29
N ARG A 385 20.66 -26.62 -4.68
CA ARG A 385 20.06 -27.62 -3.76
C ARG A 385 21.01 -28.25 -2.73
N LYS A 386 22.33 -28.07 -2.91
CA LYS A 386 23.38 -28.53 -2.00
C LYS A 386 23.80 -27.47 -0.97
N SER A 387 23.33 -26.23 -1.08
CA SER A 387 23.58 -25.15 -0.13
C SER A 387 22.56 -25.15 1.01
N ILE A 388 23.01 -24.90 2.23
CA ILE A 388 22.14 -24.75 3.40
C ILE A 388 21.28 -23.49 3.28
N GLU A 389 21.86 -22.38 2.84
CA GLU A 389 21.16 -21.09 2.70
C GLU A 389 20.01 -21.20 1.68
N ILE A 390 20.28 -21.79 0.52
CA ILE A 390 19.25 -21.98 -0.52
C ILE A 390 18.17 -22.94 -0.05
N ARG A 391 18.52 -24.01 0.68
CA ARG A 391 17.52 -24.91 1.29
C ARG A 391 16.65 -24.21 2.32
N LEU A 392 17.25 -23.42 3.20
CA LEU A 392 16.53 -22.66 4.21
C LEU A 392 15.52 -21.70 3.57
N LEU A 393 15.96 -20.91 2.59
CA LEU A 393 15.08 -19.97 1.88
C LEU A 393 14.00 -20.71 1.08
N SER A 394 14.31 -21.89 0.52
CA SER A 394 13.33 -22.75 -0.16
C SER A 394 12.28 -23.30 0.81
N LEU A 395 12.68 -23.72 2.01
CA LEU A 395 11.77 -24.17 3.06
C LEU A 395 10.89 -23.02 3.55
N TRP A 396 11.44 -21.80 3.65
CA TRP A 396 10.67 -20.61 3.99
C TRP A 396 9.63 -20.30 2.92
N PHE A 397 10.02 -20.28 1.64
CA PHE A 397 9.08 -20.15 0.52
C PHE A 397 7.99 -21.23 0.55
N LEU A 398 8.37 -22.50 0.76
CA LEU A 398 7.44 -23.60 0.84
C LEU A 398 6.46 -23.46 2.02
N ALA A 399 6.93 -23.03 3.19
CA ALA A 399 6.07 -22.79 4.36
C ALA A 399 5.04 -21.70 4.08
N LEU A 400 5.43 -20.61 3.42
CA LEU A 400 4.50 -19.56 2.97
C LEU A 400 3.50 -20.10 1.95
N TRP A 401 3.96 -20.89 0.98
CA TRP A 401 3.08 -21.48 -0.02
C TRP A 401 2.06 -22.44 0.61
N LEU A 402 2.47 -23.24 1.59
CA LEU A 402 1.57 -24.10 2.37
C LEU A 402 0.54 -23.30 3.18
N LEU A 403 0.91 -22.15 3.75
CA LEU A 403 -0.05 -21.26 4.43
C LEU A 403 -1.17 -20.78 3.50
N SER A 404 -0.89 -20.64 2.20
CA SER A 404 -1.89 -20.17 1.22
C SER A 404 -3.08 -21.12 1.03
N PHE A 405 -2.96 -22.39 1.42
CA PHE A 405 -4.06 -23.36 1.35
C PHE A 405 -5.23 -23.00 2.24
N VAL A 406 -5.05 -22.08 3.21
CA VAL A 406 -6.15 -21.53 4.01
C VAL A 406 -7.29 -20.98 3.12
N HIS A 407 -6.97 -20.47 1.92
CA HIS A 407 -7.94 -19.93 0.97
C HIS A 407 -8.68 -20.99 0.14
N LEU A 408 -8.25 -22.25 0.13
CA LEU A 408 -8.90 -23.34 -0.59
C LEU A 408 -9.93 -24.10 0.25
N ILE A 409 -9.94 -23.88 1.57
CA ILE A 409 -10.80 -24.64 2.47
C ILE A 409 -12.10 -23.88 2.69
N GLU A 410 -13.01 -24.05 1.73
CA GLU A 410 -14.34 -23.40 1.61
C GLU A 410 -15.28 -23.67 2.82
N GLY A 411 -14.95 -24.64 3.69
CA GLY A 411 -15.85 -25.17 4.73
C GLY A 411 -15.45 -24.97 6.20
N LEU A 412 -14.36 -24.26 6.51
CA LEU A 412 -13.93 -24.03 7.90
C LEU A 412 -14.32 -22.64 8.45
N ALA A 413 -15.35 -22.01 7.88
CA ALA A 413 -15.94 -20.77 8.38
C ALA A 413 -16.32 -20.82 9.88
N ASN A 414 -16.55 -22.02 10.42
CA ASN A 414 -16.83 -22.25 11.84
C ASN A 414 -15.59 -22.25 12.74
N ILE A 415 -14.37 -22.28 12.18
CA ILE A 415 -13.12 -22.16 12.95
C ILE A 415 -12.62 -20.72 12.81
N GLN A 416 -12.94 -19.90 13.83
CA GLN A 416 -12.58 -18.47 13.90
C GLN A 416 -11.11 -18.18 13.55
N LEU A 417 -10.19 -19.04 14.00
CA LEU A 417 -8.77 -18.90 13.75
C LEU A 417 -8.42 -18.98 12.25
N LEU A 418 -9.03 -19.90 11.50
CA LEU A 418 -8.74 -20.07 10.08
C LEU A 418 -9.36 -18.96 9.24
N SER A 419 -10.53 -18.46 9.64
CA SER A 419 -11.13 -17.26 9.06
C SER A 419 -10.25 -16.03 9.28
N LEU A 420 -9.68 -15.86 10.48
CA LEU A 420 -8.70 -14.80 10.78
C LEU A 420 -7.42 -14.90 9.96
N LEU A 421 -6.90 -16.11 9.82
CA LEU A 421 -5.72 -16.35 9.03
C LEU A 421 -5.98 -16.07 7.53
N SER A 422 -7.14 -16.50 7.00
CA SER A 422 -7.57 -16.20 5.63
C SER A 422 -7.73 -14.70 5.40
N TYR A 423 -8.42 -13.98 6.30
CA TYR A 423 -8.60 -12.53 6.22
C TYR A 423 -7.25 -11.80 6.24
N THR A 424 -6.31 -12.24 7.09
CA THR A 424 -4.98 -11.64 7.19
C THR A 424 -4.13 -11.89 5.94
N LEU A 425 -4.33 -13.03 5.27
CA LEU A 425 -3.52 -13.48 4.13
C LEU A 425 -4.20 -13.27 2.76
N TYR A 426 -5.32 -12.54 2.72
CA TYR A 426 -6.21 -12.42 1.56
C TYR A 426 -5.54 -11.92 0.27
N SER A 427 -4.44 -11.17 0.38
CA SER A 427 -3.64 -10.64 -0.75
C SER A 427 -2.17 -11.10 -0.72
N MET A 428 -1.87 -12.21 -0.03
CA MET A 428 -0.51 -12.68 0.20
C MET A 428 0.32 -12.93 -1.07
N ALA A 429 -0.31 -13.16 -2.23
CA ALA A 429 0.39 -13.28 -3.50
C ALA A 429 1.24 -12.04 -3.83
N LEU A 430 0.83 -10.86 -3.38
CA LEU A 430 1.52 -9.60 -3.63
C LEU A 430 2.72 -9.35 -2.70
N HIS A 431 2.79 -10.00 -1.54
CA HIS A 431 3.77 -9.63 -0.52
C HIS A 431 4.50 -10.78 0.20
N ALA A 432 3.93 -11.98 0.26
CA ALA A 432 4.56 -13.11 0.96
C ALA A 432 5.76 -13.69 0.21
N TYR A 433 5.60 -13.92 -1.09
CA TYR A 433 6.56 -14.70 -1.88
C TYR A 433 7.72 -13.87 -2.43
N HIS A 434 7.56 -12.55 -2.50
CA HIS A 434 8.46 -11.70 -3.24
C HIS A 434 9.88 -11.69 -2.65
N VAL A 435 10.00 -11.41 -1.35
CA VAL A 435 11.29 -11.38 -0.63
C VAL A 435 12.02 -12.72 -0.67
N PRO A 436 11.41 -13.88 -0.32
CA PRO A 436 12.11 -15.16 -0.39
C PRO A 436 12.59 -15.50 -1.80
N LEU A 437 11.74 -15.30 -2.82
CA LEU A 437 12.11 -15.58 -4.21
C LEU A 437 13.26 -14.67 -4.67
N ALA A 438 13.21 -13.37 -4.35
CA ALA A 438 14.26 -12.43 -4.70
C ALA A 438 15.58 -12.74 -3.99
N ALA A 439 15.56 -13.17 -2.73
CA ALA A 439 16.76 -13.59 -2.01
C ALA A 439 17.40 -14.83 -2.63
N ILE A 440 16.59 -15.84 -3.01
CA ILE A 440 17.05 -17.06 -3.69
C ILE A 440 17.69 -16.70 -5.05
N VAL A 441 17.02 -15.89 -5.86
CA VAL A 441 17.53 -15.45 -7.18
C VAL A 441 18.78 -14.60 -7.01
N GLY A 442 18.82 -13.72 -6.01
CA GLY A 442 19.94 -12.85 -5.71
C GLY A 442 21.22 -13.60 -5.35
N LEU A 443 21.10 -14.68 -4.57
CA LEU A 443 22.22 -15.56 -4.25
C LEU A 443 22.79 -16.21 -5.52
N LEU A 444 21.94 -16.73 -6.42
CA LEU A 444 22.41 -17.32 -7.69
C LEU A 444 23.03 -16.28 -8.63
N ALA A 445 22.46 -15.07 -8.69
CA ALA A 445 22.92 -14.02 -9.59
C ALA A 445 24.24 -13.38 -9.13
N SER A 446 24.61 -13.52 -7.86
CA SER A 446 25.86 -12.99 -7.34
C SER A 446 27.08 -13.78 -7.83
N ARG A 447 28.22 -13.11 -7.94
CA ARG A 447 29.52 -13.72 -8.26
C ARG A 447 30.44 -13.84 -7.05
N SER A 448 29.98 -13.33 -5.91
CA SER A 448 30.78 -13.16 -4.69
C SER A 448 30.08 -13.78 -3.49
N THR A 449 29.45 -14.93 -3.67
CA THR A 449 28.82 -15.70 -2.58
C THR A 449 29.79 -16.71 -1.98
N SER A 450 29.51 -17.12 -0.74
CA SER A 450 30.17 -18.25 -0.07
C SER A 450 29.06 -19.12 0.51
N LEU A 451 28.59 -20.09 -0.28
CA LEU A 451 27.51 -20.98 0.15
C LEU A 451 28.04 -22.16 0.95
N THR A 452 27.33 -22.55 2.01
CA THR A 452 27.74 -23.69 2.84
C THR A 452 27.19 -25.01 2.27
N THR A 453 28.09 -25.95 1.95
CA THR A 453 27.72 -27.27 1.42
C THR A 453 27.42 -28.27 2.54
N ILE A 454 26.43 -29.15 2.33
CA ILE A 454 25.97 -30.13 3.34
C ILE A 454 26.98 -31.26 3.60
N ASP A 455 27.83 -31.61 2.63
CA ASP A 455 28.70 -32.80 2.70
C ASP A 455 30.09 -32.53 3.30
N ASP A 456 30.28 -31.42 4.03
CA ASP A 456 31.49 -31.12 4.83
C ASP A 456 32.85 -31.20 4.09
N GLU A 457 32.87 -31.13 2.76
CA GLU A 457 34.08 -30.81 2.01
C GLU A 457 34.38 -29.32 2.24
N LYS A 458 35.03 -29.03 3.38
CA LYS A 458 35.65 -27.74 3.64
C LYS A 458 36.73 -27.52 2.58
N ALA A 459 36.36 -26.83 1.50
CA ALA A 459 37.28 -26.39 0.48
C ALA A 459 38.47 -25.72 1.17
N TRP A 460 39.67 -26.19 0.89
CA TRP A 460 40.89 -25.71 1.54
C TRP A 460 41.10 -24.26 1.06
N PHE A 461 40.97 -23.30 2.00
CA PHE A 461 40.80 -21.83 1.86
C PHE A 461 39.39 -21.24 1.78
N GLY A 462 38.31 -22.03 1.75
CA GLY A 462 36.93 -21.53 1.92
C GLY A 462 36.46 -20.43 0.95
N LEU A 463 37.21 -20.19 -0.13
CA LEU A 463 37.07 -19.05 -1.06
C LEU A 463 37.37 -19.48 -2.51
N GLU A 464 37.06 -20.73 -2.86
CA GLU A 464 36.90 -21.05 -4.28
C GLU A 464 35.57 -20.45 -4.75
N MET A 465 35.57 -19.76 -5.90
CA MET A 465 34.31 -19.32 -6.53
C MET A 465 33.31 -20.46 -6.46
N ASP A 466 32.11 -20.21 -5.92
CA ASP A 466 31.07 -21.24 -5.81
C ASP A 466 31.05 -22.07 -7.09
N PRO A 467 31.34 -23.39 -7.04
CA PRO A 467 31.56 -24.22 -8.23
C PRO A 467 30.33 -24.30 -9.15
N PHE A 468 29.21 -23.70 -8.70
CA PHE A 468 27.90 -23.74 -9.30
C PHE A 468 27.60 -22.54 -10.23
N ILE A 469 28.30 -21.40 -10.14
CA ILE A 469 27.92 -20.17 -10.87
C ILE A 469 28.99 -19.75 -11.88
N ARG A 470 28.74 -20.02 -13.17
CA ARG A 470 29.57 -19.48 -14.27
C ARG A 470 29.28 -17.98 -14.47
N PRO A 471 30.29 -17.12 -14.70
CA PRO A 471 30.12 -15.69 -14.91
C PRO A 471 29.08 -15.31 -15.98
N LEU A 472 28.92 -16.14 -17.02
CA LEU A 472 27.97 -15.93 -18.11
C LEU A 472 26.50 -15.97 -17.61
N TYR A 473 26.16 -16.93 -16.76
CA TYR A 473 24.80 -17.05 -16.22
C TYR A 473 24.48 -15.85 -15.34
N SER A 474 25.34 -15.54 -14.36
CA SER A 474 25.19 -14.35 -13.51
C SER A 474 25.01 -13.06 -14.33
N THR A 475 25.77 -12.85 -15.40
CA THR A 475 25.60 -11.67 -16.28
C THR A 475 24.23 -11.64 -16.94
N THR A 476 23.78 -12.78 -17.47
CA THR A 476 22.49 -12.87 -18.17
C THR A 476 21.34 -12.57 -17.22
N PHE A 477 21.35 -13.17 -16.02
CA PHE A 477 20.39 -12.85 -14.97
C PHE A 477 20.41 -11.35 -14.64
N LEU A 478 21.59 -10.77 -14.38
CA LEU A 478 21.71 -9.35 -14.04
C LEU A 478 21.16 -8.41 -15.12
N VAL A 479 21.41 -8.68 -16.41
CA VAL A 479 20.85 -7.88 -17.51
C VAL A 479 19.33 -7.94 -17.51
N VAL A 480 18.75 -9.13 -17.36
CA VAL A 480 17.29 -9.29 -17.31
C VAL A 480 16.69 -8.58 -16.09
N LEU A 481 17.35 -8.66 -14.93
CA LEU A 481 16.92 -7.97 -13.72
C LEU A 481 16.89 -6.46 -13.89
N VAL A 482 17.93 -5.87 -14.50
CA VAL A 482 17.98 -4.43 -14.77
C VAL A 482 16.88 -4.00 -15.74
N ILE A 483 16.60 -4.79 -16.79
CA ILE A 483 15.51 -4.50 -17.72
C ILE A 483 14.15 -4.53 -17.00
N GLY A 484 13.90 -5.54 -16.16
CA GLY A 484 12.67 -5.64 -15.36
C GLY A 484 12.48 -4.45 -14.42
N SER A 485 13.55 -4.03 -13.75
CA SER A 485 13.59 -2.82 -12.92
C SER A 485 13.24 -1.56 -13.73
N MET A 486 13.79 -1.39 -14.92
CA MET A 486 13.50 -0.24 -15.79
C MET A 486 12.05 -0.24 -16.30
N MET A 487 11.53 -1.40 -16.71
CA MET A 487 10.13 -1.52 -17.15
C MET A 487 9.15 -1.19 -16.03
N SER A 488 9.44 -1.60 -14.78
CA SER A 488 8.60 -1.30 -13.61
C SER A 488 8.49 0.21 -13.37
N VAL A 489 9.60 0.95 -13.54
CA VAL A 489 9.62 2.42 -13.42
C VAL A 489 8.91 3.09 -14.60
N GLY A 490 9.13 2.61 -15.82
CA GLY A 490 8.43 3.10 -17.01
C GLY A 490 6.90 2.98 -16.90
N LEU A 491 6.42 1.87 -16.32
CA LEU A 491 5.00 1.69 -16.02
C LEU A 491 4.49 2.76 -15.05
N LEU A 492 5.21 3.03 -13.96
CA LEU A 492 4.83 4.07 -12.98
C LEU A 492 4.73 5.46 -13.61
N THR A 493 5.66 5.80 -14.52
CA THR A 493 5.62 7.09 -15.22
C THR A 493 4.44 7.21 -16.18
N ASN A 494 4.00 6.10 -16.77
CA ASN A 494 2.83 6.10 -17.62
C ASN A 494 1.56 6.32 -16.77
N LEU A 495 1.48 5.72 -15.58
CA LEU A 495 0.31 5.83 -14.70
C LEU A 495 0.05 7.25 -14.16
N SER A 496 1.03 8.15 -14.16
CA SER A 496 0.81 9.54 -13.70
C SER A 496 -0.08 10.38 -14.60
N THR A 497 -0.37 9.92 -15.81
CA THR A 497 -1.34 10.60 -16.67
C THR A 497 -2.76 10.10 -16.45
N HIS A 498 -2.97 9.07 -15.62
CA HIS A 498 -4.24 8.35 -15.46
C HIS A 498 -4.96 8.70 -14.15
N GLU A 499 -5.42 9.96 -14.06
CA GLU A 499 -6.15 10.47 -12.90
C GLU A 499 -7.49 9.76 -12.64
N GLU A 500 -8.09 9.13 -13.66
CA GLU A 500 -9.35 8.38 -13.55
C GLU A 500 -9.26 7.15 -12.64
N LEU A 501 -8.05 6.68 -12.36
CA LEU A 501 -7.79 5.52 -11.54
C LEU A 501 -7.86 5.82 -10.03
N HIS A 502 -7.78 7.09 -9.63
CA HIS A 502 -7.86 7.47 -8.22
C HIS A 502 -9.29 7.31 -7.67
N ALA A 503 -9.36 6.92 -6.40
CA ALA A 503 -10.62 6.78 -5.66
C ALA A 503 -11.26 8.14 -5.26
N THR A 504 -10.57 9.25 -5.52
CA THR A 504 -11.04 10.61 -5.28
C THR A 504 -10.65 11.51 -6.46
N THR A 505 -11.43 12.56 -6.68
CA THR A 505 -11.23 13.49 -7.80
C THR A 505 -10.62 14.81 -7.34
N SER A 506 -10.18 15.64 -8.29
CA SER A 506 -9.80 17.04 -8.03
C SER A 506 -10.96 17.84 -7.43
N GLY A 507 -12.18 17.60 -7.94
CA GLY A 507 -13.42 18.16 -7.41
C GLY A 507 -13.64 17.83 -5.94
N ASP A 508 -13.46 16.56 -5.54
CA ASP A 508 -13.63 16.12 -4.15
C ASP A 508 -12.64 16.83 -3.22
N THR A 509 -11.41 17.04 -3.70
CA THR A 509 -10.34 17.70 -2.94
C THR A 509 -10.64 19.20 -2.75
N ASN A 510 -11.07 19.88 -3.82
CA ASN A 510 -11.49 21.29 -3.75
C ASN A 510 -12.70 21.48 -2.84
N LEU A 511 -13.67 20.56 -2.90
CA LEU A 511 -14.84 20.59 -2.05
C LEU A 511 -14.48 20.38 -0.58
N ARG A 512 -13.60 19.42 -0.27
CA ARG A 512 -13.09 19.22 1.09
C ARG A 512 -12.39 20.48 1.62
N ALA A 513 -11.53 21.10 0.82
CA ALA A 513 -10.86 22.35 1.20
C ALA A 513 -11.86 23.51 1.41
N TYR A 514 -12.93 23.59 0.62
CA TYR A 514 -14.01 24.55 0.83
C TYR A 514 -14.71 24.33 2.19
N LEU A 515 -15.06 23.08 2.51
CA LEU A 515 -15.72 22.71 3.77
C LEU A 515 -14.85 22.93 5.01
N MET A 516 -13.53 22.72 4.90
CA MET A 516 -12.61 23.06 5.99
C MET A 516 -12.63 24.56 6.33
N ASN A 517 -12.82 25.42 5.33
CA ASN A 517 -12.94 26.87 5.52
C ASN A 517 -14.37 27.31 5.91
N HIS A 518 -15.37 26.46 5.64
CA HIS A 518 -16.79 26.72 5.90
C HIS A 518 -17.42 25.49 6.56
N PRO A 519 -17.03 25.17 7.81
CA PRO A 519 -17.46 23.95 8.45
C PRO A 519 -18.99 23.95 8.64
N PRO A 520 -19.67 22.84 8.32
CA PRO A 520 -21.11 22.70 8.48
C PRO A 520 -21.50 22.72 9.97
N ASP A 521 -22.67 23.29 10.27
CA ASP A 521 -23.24 23.36 11.63
C ASP A 521 -24.07 22.13 12.02
N LYS A 522 -24.25 21.18 11.09
CA LYS A 522 -25.00 19.94 11.24
C LYS A 522 -24.27 18.77 10.58
N TYR A 523 -24.74 17.55 10.84
CA TYR A 523 -24.17 16.35 10.23
C TYR A 523 -24.32 16.34 8.71
N VAL A 524 -23.29 15.81 8.05
CA VAL A 524 -23.18 15.73 6.60
C VAL A 524 -23.38 14.29 6.15
N TYR A 525 -24.35 14.05 5.29
CA TYR A 525 -24.45 12.76 4.62
C TYR A 525 -23.35 12.59 3.57
N SER A 526 -22.69 11.43 3.59
CA SER A 526 -21.80 10.98 2.53
C SER A 526 -22.10 9.52 2.19
N GLU A 527 -21.87 9.12 0.94
CA GLU A 527 -22.01 7.72 0.54
C GLU A 527 -21.02 6.83 1.32
N ASN A 528 -21.44 5.63 1.72
CA ASN A 528 -20.59 4.71 2.48
C ASN A 528 -19.63 3.93 1.58
N VAL A 529 -18.72 4.67 0.94
CA VAL A 529 -17.80 4.22 -0.12
C VAL A 529 -16.52 5.06 -0.08
N HIS A 530 -15.49 4.63 -0.80
CA HIS A 530 -14.14 5.23 -0.78
C HIS A 530 -14.13 6.76 -0.93
N TRP A 531 -14.77 7.33 -1.95
CA TRP A 531 -14.82 8.79 -2.14
C TRP A 531 -15.57 9.51 -1.02
N GLY A 532 -16.64 8.89 -0.47
CA GLY A 532 -17.41 9.46 0.62
C GLY A 532 -16.65 9.52 1.95
N HIS A 533 -15.80 8.51 2.22
CA HIS A 533 -14.94 8.50 3.41
C HIS A 533 -13.86 9.59 3.39
N SER A 534 -13.48 10.07 2.20
CA SER A 534 -12.42 11.07 2.07
C SER A 534 -12.78 12.44 2.67
N TYR A 535 -14.06 12.70 2.95
CA TYR A 535 -14.50 13.91 3.64
C TYR A 535 -14.30 13.84 5.17
N ALA A 536 -14.13 12.64 5.73
CA ALA A 536 -13.92 12.41 7.17
C ALA A 536 -12.47 12.63 7.62
N PHE A 537 -11.58 13.11 6.74
CA PHE A 537 -10.20 13.42 7.12
C PHE A 537 -10.09 14.60 8.09
N ASP A 538 -11.10 15.46 8.12
CA ASP A 538 -11.24 16.55 9.08
C ASP A 538 -12.45 16.28 9.97
N ALA A 539 -12.27 16.33 11.29
CA ALA A 539 -13.36 16.03 12.21
C ALA A 539 -14.34 17.18 12.44
N SER A 540 -14.02 18.38 11.95
CA SER A 540 -15.02 19.44 11.82
C SER A 540 -16.13 19.03 10.84
N ILE A 541 -15.86 18.10 9.92
CA ILE A 541 -16.82 17.56 8.98
C ILE A 541 -17.34 16.22 9.51
N GLN A 542 -18.42 16.29 10.30
CA GLN A 542 -19.04 15.10 10.89
C GLN A 542 -19.89 14.36 9.85
N THR A 543 -19.29 13.36 9.21
CA THR A 543 -19.92 12.59 8.12
C THR A 543 -20.61 11.33 8.61
N THR A 544 -21.67 10.91 7.91
CA THR A 544 -22.37 9.65 8.20
C THR A 544 -21.57 8.40 7.81
N SER A 545 -20.74 8.48 6.76
CA SER A 545 -19.97 7.33 6.24
C SER A 545 -18.78 6.97 7.14
N ILE A 546 -18.45 5.68 7.24
CA ILE A 546 -17.29 5.19 8.00
C ILE A 546 -16.53 4.17 7.17
N PRO A 547 -15.20 4.32 6.99
CA PRO A 547 -14.41 3.32 6.32
C PRO A 547 -14.37 2.04 7.16
N THR A 548 -14.74 0.93 6.52
CA THR A 548 -14.56 -0.42 7.04
C THR A 548 -13.13 -0.89 6.80
N LEU A 549 -12.16 -0.24 7.44
CA LEU A 549 -10.76 -0.64 7.40
C LEU A 549 -10.41 -1.42 8.67
N GLY A 550 -9.90 -2.64 8.52
CA GLY A 550 -9.70 -3.55 9.65
C GLY A 550 -11.03 -4.07 10.22
N LEU A 551 -11.04 -4.36 11.52
CA LEU A 551 -12.25 -4.80 12.23
C LEU A 551 -12.93 -3.59 12.85
N LEU A 552 -13.93 -3.05 12.16
CA LEU A 552 -14.82 -2.00 12.66
C LEU A 552 -15.95 -2.65 13.45
N THR A 553 -16.09 -2.31 14.73
CA THR A 553 -17.26 -2.66 15.54
C THR A 553 -18.09 -1.40 15.71
N LEU A 554 -19.31 -1.40 15.16
CA LEU A 554 -20.27 -0.31 15.32
C LEU A 554 -21.27 -0.68 16.41
N ASP A 555 -21.36 0.15 17.43
CA ASP A 555 -22.43 0.07 18.43
C ASP A 555 -23.69 0.75 17.89
N GLU A 556 -23.53 1.90 17.22
CA GLU A 556 -24.61 2.64 16.57
C GLU A 556 -24.13 3.22 15.23
N SER A 557 -24.98 3.15 14.20
CA SER A 557 -24.74 3.84 12.93
C SER A 557 -26.03 4.36 12.31
N ILE A 558 -26.00 5.62 11.88
CA ILE A 558 -27.14 6.28 11.24
C ILE A 558 -27.14 6.12 9.71
N GLN A 559 -26.05 5.64 9.11
CA GLN A 559 -25.84 5.63 7.65
C GLN A 559 -26.99 5.00 6.85
N SER A 560 -27.47 3.83 7.29
CA SER A 560 -28.55 3.12 6.59
C SER A 560 -29.88 3.85 6.71
N ALA A 561 -30.20 4.38 7.89
CA ALA A 561 -31.44 5.12 8.14
C ALA A 561 -31.48 6.40 7.30
N VAL A 562 -30.37 7.16 7.28
CA VAL A 562 -30.25 8.38 6.48
C VAL A 562 -30.32 8.07 4.98
N THR A 563 -29.65 7.01 4.50
CA THR A 563 -29.70 6.62 3.08
C THR A 563 -31.13 6.30 2.63
N THR A 564 -31.91 5.60 3.46
CA THR A 564 -33.33 5.33 3.19
C THR A 564 -34.15 6.61 3.21
N ALA A 565 -33.96 7.47 4.22
CA ALA A 565 -34.70 8.72 4.33
C ALA A 565 -34.44 9.67 3.14
N ILE A 566 -33.19 9.76 2.64
CA ILE A 566 -32.87 10.53 1.43
C ILE A 566 -33.60 9.98 0.22
N ARG A 567 -33.63 8.66 0.03
CA ARG A 567 -34.30 8.04 -1.14
C ARG A 567 -35.82 8.22 -1.14
N MET A 568 -36.40 8.40 0.04
CA MET A 568 -37.84 8.55 0.23
C MET A 568 -38.26 10.01 0.41
N ASP A 569 -37.33 10.98 0.35
CA ASP A 569 -37.54 12.38 0.72
C ASP A 569 -38.21 12.54 2.12
N ASP A 570 -37.84 11.69 3.08
CA ASP A 570 -38.35 11.74 4.45
C ASP A 570 -37.60 12.78 5.29
N ILE A 571 -38.04 14.03 5.16
CA ILE A 571 -37.42 15.20 5.80
C ILE A 571 -37.56 15.18 7.33
N GLU A 572 -38.59 14.54 7.86
CA GLU A 572 -38.79 14.43 9.30
C GLU A 572 -37.70 13.55 9.92
N THR A 573 -37.48 12.36 9.36
CA THR A 573 -36.42 11.44 9.80
C THR A 573 -35.03 12.07 9.64
N LEU A 574 -34.77 12.78 8.53
CA LEU A 574 -33.48 13.46 8.33
C LEU A 574 -33.20 14.52 9.41
N ASN A 575 -34.21 15.31 9.78
CA ASN A 575 -34.07 16.31 10.84
C ASN A 575 -33.91 15.65 12.23
N GLN A 576 -34.62 14.55 12.50
CA GLN A 576 -34.48 13.79 13.75
C GLN A 576 -33.07 13.21 13.91
N LEU A 577 -32.47 12.73 12.82
CA LEU A 577 -31.10 12.22 12.79
C LEU A 577 -30.03 13.33 12.75
N GLY A 578 -30.43 14.60 12.76
CA GLY A 578 -29.52 15.75 12.79
C GLY A 578 -28.82 16.05 11.46
N ILE A 579 -29.30 15.50 10.35
CA ILE A 579 -28.73 15.74 9.01
C ILE A 579 -29.15 17.13 8.53
N GLY A 580 -28.18 17.94 8.13
CA GLY A 580 -28.43 19.26 7.52
C GLY A 580 -27.86 19.41 6.12
N TYR A 581 -26.90 18.56 5.77
CA TYR A 581 -26.14 18.70 4.53
C TYR A 581 -25.81 17.33 3.93
N ALA A 582 -25.41 17.32 2.67
CA ALA A 582 -24.86 16.15 2.01
C ALA A 582 -23.69 16.53 1.10
N VAL A 583 -22.79 15.58 0.85
CA VAL A 583 -21.71 15.70 -0.14
C VAL A 583 -21.81 14.56 -1.15
N SER A 584 -21.49 14.86 -2.40
CA SER A 584 -21.49 13.87 -3.47
C SER A 584 -20.28 14.02 -4.38
N SER A 585 -19.60 12.91 -4.65
CA SER A 585 -18.51 12.84 -5.63
C SER A 585 -19.07 12.59 -7.04
N PRO A 586 -18.42 13.05 -8.12
CA PRO A 586 -18.81 12.70 -9.49
C PRO A 586 -18.68 11.19 -9.79
N ILE A 587 -17.85 10.46 -9.02
CA ILE A 587 -17.74 9.00 -9.11
C ILE A 587 -19.02 8.32 -8.57
N GLY A 588 -19.64 8.97 -7.59
CA GLY A 588 -20.78 8.51 -6.84
C GLY A 588 -22.10 8.55 -7.59
N THR A 589 -23.17 8.16 -6.90
CA THR A 589 -24.52 8.10 -7.49
C THR A 589 -25.53 8.94 -6.75
N ILE A 590 -25.25 9.32 -5.50
CA ILE A 590 -26.20 10.09 -4.68
C ILE A 590 -26.60 11.43 -5.29
N ALA A 591 -25.73 12.08 -6.08
CA ALA A 591 -26.06 13.32 -6.78
C ALA A 591 -27.29 13.16 -7.70
N LEU A 592 -27.46 11.96 -8.27
CA LEU A 592 -28.59 11.61 -9.13
C LEU A 592 -29.90 11.39 -8.34
N THR A 593 -29.81 11.18 -7.03
CA THR A 593 -30.96 11.10 -6.12
C THR A 593 -31.30 12.47 -5.53
N LEU A 594 -30.29 13.24 -5.12
CA LEU A 594 -30.46 14.56 -4.51
C LEU A 594 -30.91 15.61 -5.52
N GLY A 595 -30.38 15.55 -6.73
CA GLY A 595 -30.68 16.51 -7.79
C GLY A 595 -32.16 16.61 -8.16
N PRO A 596 -32.88 15.48 -8.35
CA PRO A 596 -34.32 15.47 -8.61
C PRO A 596 -35.21 15.86 -7.41
N SER A 597 -34.68 15.81 -6.19
CA SER A 597 -35.48 16.07 -4.98
C SER A 597 -35.75 17.57 -4.82
N PRO A 598 -36.99 17.98 -4.47
CA PRO A 598 -37.30 19.38 -4.22
C PRO A 598 -36.73 19.89 -2.90
N TYR A 599 -36.27 19.03 -1.99
CA TYR A 599 -35.84 19.43 -0.64
C TYR A 599 -34.34 19.75 -0.51
N TRP A 600 -33.58 19.54 -1.57
CA TRP A 600 -32.13 19.74 -1.58
C TRP A 600 -31.73 20.88 -2.51
N SER A 601 -30.82 21.76 -2.04
CA SER A 601 -30.15 22.76 -2.89
C SER A 601 -28.67 22.45 -3.03
N MET A 602 -28.14 22.64 -4.23
CA MET A 602 -26.71 22.65 -4.48
C MET A 602 -26.13 24.01 -4.08
N GLU A 603 -25.30 24.05 -3.04
CA GLU A 603 -24.68 25.28 -2.54
C GLU A 603 -23.36 25.58 -3.25
N GLN A 604 -22.57 24.54 -3.53
CA GLN A 604 -21.28 24.65 -4.18
C GLN A 604 -21.00 23.42 -5.05
N GLU A 605 -20.28 23.64 -6.16
CA GLU A 605 -19.89 22.60 -7.11
C GLU A 605 -18.45 22.82 -7.60
N PHE A 606 -17.70 21.72 -7.73
CA PHE A 606 -16.36 21.68 -8.29
C PHE A 606 -16.20 20.42 -9.16
N SER A 607 -16.24 20.59 -10.48
CA SER A 607 -16.04 19.51 -11.47
C SER A 607 -16.91 18.27 -11.20
N GLY A 608 -18.16 18.49 -10.78
CA GLY A 608 -19.15 17.46 -10.45
C GLY A 608 -19.19 17.04 -8.97
N ALA A 609 -18.19 17.38 -8.16
CA ALA A 609 -18.26 17.21 -6.71
C ALA A 609 -19.13 18.33 -6.10
N ARG A 610 -20.11 17.99 -5.27
CA ARG A 610 -21.14 18.94 -4.84
C ARG A 610 -21.39 18.91 -3.33
N TYR A 611 -21.66 20.09 -2.79
CA TYR A 611 -22.17 20.29 -1.44
C TYR A 611 -23.64 20.69 -1.50
N TRP A 612 -24.46 19.98 -0.73
CA TRP A 612 -25.90 20.08 -0.74
C TRP A 612 -26.42 20.49 0.63
N LYS A 613 -27.46 21.32 0.65
CA LYS A 613 -28.17 21.74 1.85
C LYS A 613 -29.60 21.22 1.87
N LEU A 614 -30.02 20.71 3.02
CA LEU A 614 -31.37 20.23 3.28
C LEU A 614 -32.29 21.39 3.67
N TRP A 615 -33.51 21.38 3.14
CA TRP A 615 -34.58 22.30 3.50
C TRP A 615 -35.80 21.54 4.05
N SER A 616 -36.45 22.11 5.05
CA SER A 616 -37.69 21.54 5.61
C SER A 616 -38.89 21.71 4.68
N GLU A 617 -38.85 22.73 3.83
CA GLU A 617 -39.83 23.03 2.79
C GLU A 617 -39.15 22.90 1.42
N PRO A 618 -39.91 22.72 0.33
CA PRO A 618 -39.35 22.70 -1.01
C PRO A 618 -38.38 23.87 -1.24
N SER A 619 -37.15 23.52 -1.57
CA SER A 619 -36.04 24.41 -1.79
C SER A 619 -36.37 25.43 -2.89
N PRO A 620 -35.91 26.68 -2.76
CA PRO A 620 -35.96 27.64 -3.86
C PRO A 620 -35.00 27.29 -5.02
N ALA A 621 -34.14 26.27 -4.85
CA ALA A 621 -33.17 25.84 -5.84
C ALA A 621 -33.74 24.84 -6.85
N ARG A 622 -32.97 24.60 -7.92
CA ARG A 622 -33.43 23.93 -9.14
C ARG A 622 -33.34 22.42 -8.99
N VAL A 623 -34.45 21.74 -9.30
CA VAL A 623 -34.47 20.30 -9.56
C VAL A 623 -33.67 20.00 -10.82
N SER A 624 -32.64 19.16 -10.71
CA SER A 624 -31.84 18.67 -11.84
C SER A 624 -32.36 17.33 -12.31
N SER A 625 -32.59 17.14 -13.60
CA SER A 625 -32.83 15.81 -14.18
C SER A 625 -31.56 15.26 -14.81
N ALA A 626 -31.36 13.95 -14.73
CA ALA A 626 -30.21 13.29 -15.34
C ALA A 626 -30.68 12.25 -16.36
N ILE A 627 -29.89 12.07 -17.42
CA ILE A 627 -30.21 11.19 -18.54
C ILE A 627 -28.97 10.41 -18.95
N ALA A 628 -29.11 9.11 -19.14
CA ALA A 628 -28.07 8.27 -19.71
C ALA A 628 -28.16 8.24 -21.24
N LEU A 629 -27.00 8.21 -21.91
CA LEU A 629 -26.95 8.00 -23.36
C LEU A 629 -27.31 6.54 -23.71
N SER A 630 -27.96 6.35 -24.86
CA SER A 630 -28.36 5.02 -25.35
C SER A 630 -27.14 4.15 -25.65
N GLN A 631 -27.03 3.02 -24.95
CA GLN A 631 -25.99 2.01 -25.20
C GLN A 631 -26.20 1.28 -26.52
N ASN A 632 -27.45 1.14 -26.99
CA ASN A 632 -27.76 0.49 -28.27
C ASN A 632 -27.22 1.29 -29.46
N GLU A 633 -27.31 2.61 -29.39
CA GLU A 633 -26.72 3.50 -30.39
C GLU A 633 -25.20 3.34 -30.44
N CYS A 634 -24.53 3.25 -29.28
CA CYS A 634 -23.09 3.01 -29.22
C CYS A 634 -22.69 1.71 -29.95
N ILE A 635 -23.37 0.59 -29.68
CA ILE A 635 -23.07 -0.71 -30.30
C ILE A 635 -23.16 -0.65 -31.84
N SER A 636 -24.02 0.22 -32.37
CA SER A 636 -24.17 0.41 -33.81
C SER A 636 -23.07 1.28 -34.45
N MET A 637 -22.37 2.09 -33.65
CA MET A 637 -21.31 2.99 -34.12
C MET A 637 -19.94 2.31 -34.10
N LYS A 638 -19.23 2.39 -35.23
CA LYS A 638 -17.85 1.91 -35.32
C LYS A 638 -16.94 2.79 -34.45
N GLY A 639 -16.22 2.18 -33.52
CA GLY A 639 -15.29 2.87 -32.61
C GLY A 639 -15.86 3.26 -31.25
N CYS A 640 -17.13 2.92 -30.99
CA CYS A 640 -17.76 3.04 -29.68
C CYS A 640 -17.80 1.67 -28.99
N ALA A 641 -17.21 1.55 -27.80
CA ALA A 641 -17.11 0.31 -27.05
C ALA A 641 -17.94 0.40 -25.75
N LEU A 642 -18.42 -0.76 -25.28
CA LEU A 642 -19.04 -0.90 -23.96
C LEU A 642 -18.13 -1.72 -23.05
N GLU A 643 -17.49 -1.05 -22.12
CA GLU A 643 -16.51 -1.64 -21.19
C GLU A 643 -17.05 -1.68 -19.77
N GLU A 644 -16.55 -2.61 -18.96
CA GLU A 644 -16.93 -2.67 -17.54
C GLU A 644 -16.42 -1.44 -16.78
N ASP A 645 -17.30 -0.84 -15.97
CA ASP A 645 -16.93 0.27 -15.12
C ASP A 645 -15.99 -0.21 -14.00
N PRO A 646 -14.80 0.42 -13.82
CA PRO A 646 -13.87 0.11 -12.73
C PRO A 646 -14.47 0.23 -11.33
N TRP A 647 -15.51 1.04 -11.17
CA TRP A 647 -16.15 1.37 -9.90
C TRP A 647 -17.52 0.70 -9.71
N ARG A 648 -17.94 -0.19 -10.63
CA ARG A 648 -19.27 -0.86 -10.60
C ARG A 648 -19.62 -1.50 -9.25
N ASN A 649 -18.65 -2.17 -8.62
CA ASN A 649 -18.86 -2.88 -7.35
C ASN A 649 -19.01 -1.94 -6.14
N HIS A 650 -18.75 -0.64 -6.32
CA HIS A 650 -18.90 0.39 -5.29
C HIS A 650 -20.11 1.30 -5.56
N ARG A 651 -20.90 1.05 -6.61
CA ARG A 651 -22.14 1.78 -6.91
C ARG A 651 -23.34 0.94 -6.50
N PHE A 652 -23.80 1.13 -5.27
CA PHE A 652 -24.92 0.36 -4.68
C PHE A 652 -26.32 0.82 -5.13
N ASN A 653 -26.39 1.84 -5.99
CA ASN A 653 -27.62 2.34 -6.57
C ASN A 653 -27.37 2.73 -8.03
N ASP A 654 -28.36 2.53 -8.90
CA ASP A 654 -28.28 2.95 -10.30
C ASP A 654 -29.56 3.66 -10.73
N PRO A 655 -29.74 4.94 -10.35
CA PRO A 655 -30.95 5.71 -10.66
C PRO A 655 -31.26 5.86 -12.17
N LEU A 656 -30.27 5.58 -13.03
CA LEU A 656 -30.38 5.72 -14.47
C LEU A 656 -30.42 4.36 -15.20
N GLU A 657 -30.48 3.23 -14.47
CA GLU A 657 -30.54 1.87 -15.03
C GLU A 657 -29.49 1.59 -16.12
N ARG A 658 -28.28 2.12 -15.95
CA ARG A 658 -27.16 2.00 -16.90
C ARG A 658 -26.49 0.63 -16.86
N GLY A 659 -26.64 -0.11 -15.76
CA GLY A 659 -25.96 -1.36 -15.53
C GLY A 659 -24.46 -1.20 -15.29
N VAL A 660 -23.70 -2.28 -15.51
CA VAL A 660 -22.27 -2.40 -15.15
C VAL A 660 -21.29 -1.88 -16.20
N LYS A 661 -21.76 -1.53 -17.39
CA LYS A 661 -20.92 -1.09 -18.51
C LYS A 661 -21.04 0.42 -18.77
N ARG A 662 -20.01 1.01 -19.34
CA ARG A 662 -19.96 2.42 -19.76
C ARG A 662 -19.55 2.55 -21.22
N ILE A 663 -20.02 3.62 -21.84
CA ILE A 663 -19.64 3.99 -23.20
C ILE A 663 -18.22 4.51 -23.18
N VAL A 664 -17.35 3.92 -23.98
CA VAL A 664 -15.94 4.30 -24.12
C VAL A 664 -15.64 4.60 -25.59
N LEU A 665 -15.06 5.76 -25.84
CA LEU A 665 -14.67 6.27 -27.15
C LEU A 665 -13.15 6.36 -27.22
N THR A 666 -12.54 5.52 -28.07
CA THR A 666 -11.06 5.45 -28.22
C THR A 666 -10.59 5.65 -29.65
N GLN A 667 -11.48 5.54 -30.63
CA GLN A 667 -11.13 5.65 -32.05
C GLN A 667 -11.52 7.01 -32.61
N LYS A 668 -10.71 7.51 -33.55
CA LYS A 668 -10.99 8.70 -34.32
C LYS A 668 -12.33 8.57 -35.03
N GLY A 669 -13.20 9.57 -34.85
CA GLY A 669 -14.51 9.58 -35.47
C GLY A 669 -15.46 10.59 -34.84
N THR A 670 -16.63 10.73 -35.47
CA THR A 670 -17.74 11.54 -34.97
C THR A 670 -18.85 10.62 -34.47
N PHE A 671 -19.20 10.73 -33.19
CA PHE A 671 -20.20 9.93 -32.52
C PHE A 671 -21.38 10.82 -32.15
N VAL A 672 -22.57 10.50 -32.67
CA VAL A 672 -23.75 11.36 -32.54
C VAL A 672 -24.91 10.59 -31.95
N TRP A 673 -25.37 11.04 -30.79
CA TRP A 673 -26.64 10.61 -30.20
C TRP A 673 -27.73 11.61 -30.57
N ASN A 674 -28.73 11.12 -31.29
CA ASN A 674 -29.85 11.93 -31.75
C ASN A 674 -31.02 11.80 -30.79
N GLU A 675 -31.72 12.91 -30.55
CA GLU A 675 -32.97 12.90 -29.77
C GLU A 675 -32.82 12.33 -28.35
N VAL A 676 -31.70 12.65 -27.67
CA VAL A 676 -31.41 12.22 -26.28
C VAL A 676 -32.52 12.62 -25.31
N VAL A 677 -33.17 13.76 -25.60
CA VAL A 677 -34.41 14.21 -24.95
C VAL A 677 -35.49 14.29 -26.02
N ASN A 678 -36.63 13.64 -25.80
CA ASN A 678 -37.78 13.66 -26.70
C ASN A 678 -39.12 13.93 -25.99
N GLU A 679 -39.07 14.55 -24.80
CA GLU A 679 -40.29 14.91 -24.07
C GLU A 679 -40.67 16.37 -24.29
N THR A 680 -41.96 16.60 -24.59
CA THR A 680 -42.54 17.95 -24.69
C THR A 680 -42.56 18.70 -23.35
N SER A 681 -42.28 18.01 -22.24
CA SER A 681 -42.18 18.56 -20.88
C SER A 681 -40.90 19.39 -20.65
N LEU A 682 -39.84 19.17 -21.46
CA LEU A 682 -38.50 19.73 -21.27
C LEU A 682 -38.21 20.95 -22.17
N GLN A 683 -39.23 21.79 -22.41
CA GLN A 683 -39.09 23.00 -23.24
C GLN A 683 -38.54 24.20 -22.45
N GLY A 684 -37.51 24.82 -23.00
CA GLY A 684 -36.94 26.09 -22.51
C GLY A 684 -35.42 26.11 -22.48
N LEU A 685 -34.87 27.08 -21.75
CA LEU A 685 -33.42 27.21 -21.56
C LEU A 685 -32.96 26.27 -20.45
N TYR A 686 -32.02 25.38 -20.74
CA TYR A 686 -31.42 24.47 -19.78
C TYR A 686 -29.90 24.64 -19.76
N LYS A 687 -29.30 24.58 -18.58
CA LYS A 687 -27.88 24.32 -18.41
C LYS A 687 -27.70 22.80 -18.53
N VAL A 688 -27.17 22.37 -19.68
CA VAL A 688 -26.88 20.97 -19.98
C VAL A 688 -25.44 20.71 -19.61
N CYS A 689 -25.19 19.67 -18.81
CA CYS A 689 -23.86 19.28 -18.38
C CYS A 689 -23.58 17.83 -18.76
N VAL A 690 -22.39 17.55 -19.27
CA VAL A 690 -21.92 16.17 -19.50
C VAL A 690 -20.93 15.79 -18.40
N VAL A 691 -21.16 14.62 -17.80
CA VAL A 691 -20.25 14.00 -16.83
C VAL A 691 -19.50 12.87 -17.53
N TYR A 692 -18.19 12.97 -17.60
CA TYR A 692 -17.33 12.04 -18.33
C TYR A 692 -15.95 11.90 -17.66
N GLU A 693 -15.26 10.81 -17.98
CA GLU A 693 -13.86 10.61 -17.63
C GLU A 693 -12.99 10.74 -18.89
N GLN A 694 -11.86 11.44 -18.77
CA GLN A 694 -10.79 11.41 -19.75
C GLN A 694 -9.79 10.33 -19.30
N ILE A 695 -9.63 9.27 -20.10
CA ILE A 695 -8.71 8.16 -19.82
C ILE A 695 -7.32 8.59 -20.27
N GLY A 696 -6.41 8.85 -19.33
CA GLY A 696 -5.07 9.33 -19.63
C GLY A 696 -5.00 10.78 -20.14
N SER A 697 -3.85 11.15 -20.70
CA SER A 697 -3.63 12.47 -21.34
C SER A 697 -4.17 12.49 -22.78
N PHE A 698 -5.49 12.43 -22.95
CA PHE A 698 -6.15 12.47 -24.25
C PHE A 698 -6.81 13.83 -24.51
N GLU A 699 -6.13 14.71 -25.25
CA GLU A 699 -6.59 16.10 -25.47
C GLU A 699 -7.30 16.32 -26.81
N ASP A 700 -7.31 15.35 -27.73
CA ASP A 700 -7.73 15.54 -29.12
C ASP A 700 -9.23 15.28 -29.34
N TYR A 701 -10.10 15.93 -28.54
CA TYR A 701 -11.55 15.81 -28.69
C TYR A 701 -12.30 17.14 -28.58
N SER A 702 -13.52 17.16 -29.11
CA SER A 702 -14.51 18.21 -28.92
C SER A 702 -15.91 17.63 -28.68
N MET A 703 -16.69 18.33 -27.87
CA MET A 703 -18.07 17.98 -27.56
C MET A 703 -19.00 19.09 -28.01
N ARG A 704 -20.15 18.72 -28.57
CA ARG A 704 -21.15 19.67 -29.06
C ARG A 704 -22.54 19.26 -28.57
N PHE A 705 -23.31 20.25 -28.13
CA PHE A 705 -24.74 20.13 -27.91
C PHE A 705 -25.47 20.90 -28.99
N ASN A 706 -26.28 20.19 -29.80
CA ASN A 706 -26.87 20.72 -31.02
C ASN A 706 -25.78 21.34 -31.93
N ASN A 707 -25.75 22.66 -32.06
CA ASN A 707 -24.76 23.38 -32.88
C ASN A 707 -23.74 24.18 -32.04
N GLN A 708 -23.72 24.02 -30.72
CA GLN A 708 -22.82 24.76 -29.83
C GLN A 708 -21.70 23.85 -29.32
N THR A 709 -20.45 24.29 -29.48
CA THR A 709 -19.27 23.59 -28.96
C THR A 709 -19.07 23.93 -27.49
N LEU A 710 -18.79 22.92 -26.67
CA LEU A 710 -18.51 23.10 -25.25
C LEU A 710 -17.09 23.67 -25.07
N SER A 711 -16.95 24.56 -24.07
CA SER A 711 -15.64 24.88 -23.53
C SER A 711 -15.23 23.76 -22.57
N LEU A 712 -14.14 23.07 -22.90
CA LEU A 712 -13.67 21.91 -22.16
C LEU A 712 -12.35 22.23 -21.48
N GLU A 713 -12.30 22.03 -20.16
CA GLU A 713 -11.03 21.90 -19.45
C GLU A 713 -10.55 20.47 -19.65
N LYS A 714 -9.57 20.30 -20.54
CA LYS A 714 -9.01 18.99 -20.89
C LYS A 714 -7.98 18.59 -19.85
N SER A 715 -8.43 17.81 -18.88
CA SER A 715 -7.58 17.26 -17.82
C SER A 715 -7.91 15.79 -17.63
N GLY A 716 -6.89 14.97 -17.34
CA GLY A 716 -7.10 13.55 -17.08
C GLY A 716 -8.07 13.34 -15.93
N GLY A 717 -8.82 12.23 -15.96
CA GLY A 717 -9.74 11.88 -14.89
C GLY A 717 -11.16 12.41 -15.08
N TRP A 718 -11.86 12.60 -13.96
CA TRP A 718 -13.27 12.96 -13.90
C TRP A 718 -13.52 14.43 -14.20
N ASN A 719 -14.40 14.70 -15.16
CA ASN A 719 -14.72 16.03 -15.62
C ASN A 719 -16.23 16.24 -15.75
N MET A 720 -16.65 17.49 -15.56
CA MET A 720 -18.01 17.94 -15.82
C MET A 720 -17.95 19.23 -16.65
N ALA A 721 -18.58 19.23 -17.82
CA ALA A 721 -18.60 20.39 -18.70
C ALA A 721 -20.04 20.79 -19.00
N CYS A 722 -20.34 22.09 -18.89
CA CYS A 722 -21.70 22.62 -18.96
C CYS A 722 -21.86 23.72 -19.99
N GLN A 723 -23.03 23.79 -20.64
CA GLN A 723 -23.39 24.85 -21.57
C GLN A 723 -24.90 25.15 -21.46
N ASN A 724 -25.28 26.41 -21.65
CA ASN A 724 -26.68 26.79 -21.72
C ASN A 724 -27.23 26.51 -23.13
N VAL A 725 -28.22 25.63 -23.24
CA VAL A 725 -28.83 25.18 -24.49
C VAL A 725 -30.33 25.46 -24.45
N GLN A 726 -30.86 26.07 -25.52
CA GLN A 726 -32.31 26.15 -25.73
C GLN A 726 -32.81 24.81 -26.25
N ILE A 727 -33.66 24.15 -25.47
CA ILE A 727 -34.28 22.88 -25.82
C ILE A 727 -35.70 23.18 -26.30
N GLU A 728 -35.93 23.11 -27.61
CA GLU A 728 -37.26 23.28 -28.21
C GLU A 728 -38.03 21.96 -28.21
N GLN A 729 -37.44 20.90 -28.76
CA GLN A 729 -38.02 19.55 -28.80
C GLN A 729 -36.98 18.43 -28.73
N ARG A 730 -35.73 18.70 -29.13
CA ARG A 730 -34.67 17.68 -29.28
C ARG A 730 -33.34 18.18 -28.75
N LEU A 731 -32.61 17.30 -28.08
CA LEU A 731 -31.21 17.48 -27.72
C LEU A 731 -30.37 16.48 -28.49
N HIS A 732 -29.44 16.98 -29.31
CA HIS A 732 -28.42 16.20 -30.00
C HIS A 732 -27.09 16.36 -29.28
N VAL A 733 -26.38 15.25 -29.08
CA VAL A 733 -25.06 15.26 -28.44
C VAL A 733 -24.06 14.62 -29.39
N GLU A 734 -23.01 15.37 -29.71
CA GLU A 734 -21.96 14.98 -30.64
C GLU A 734 -20.60 15.00 -29.93
N PHE A 735 -19.85 13.90 -30.07
CA PHE A 735 -18.46 13.77 -29.65
C PHE A 735 -17.59 13.57 -30.88
N GLU A 736 -16.59 14.41 -31.06
CA GLU A 736 -15.64 14.31 -32.17
C GLU A 736 -14.24 14.04 -31.61
N LEU A 737 -13.66 12.91 -31.99
CA LEU A 737 -12.28 12.51 -31.66
C LEU A 737 -11.41 12.70 -32.91
N ASN A 738 -10.36 13.51 -32.79
CA ASN A 738 -9.48 13.88 -33.91
C ASN A 738 -8.31 12.91 -34.13
N SER A 739 -7.99 12.10 -33.11
CA SER A 739 -6.95 11.08 -33.12
C SER A 739 -7.43 9.79 -32.43
N ASP A 740 -6.76 8.68 -32.74
CA ASP A 740 -6.95 7.42 -32.02
C ASP A 740 -6.22 7.49 -30.66
N GLY A 741 -6.75 6.78 -29.68
CA GLY A 741 -6.11 6.63 -28.38
C GLY A 741 -4.77 5.88 -28.44
N SER A 742 -3.88 6.21 -27.51
CA SER A 742 -2.62 5.50 -27.32
C SER A 742 -2.78 4.32 -26.39
N PHE A 743 -2.14 3.20 -26.72
CA PHE A 743 -2.12 2.01 -25.87
C PHE A 743 -1.30 2.24 -24.59
N TRP A 744 -1.81 1.71 -23.49
CA TRP A 744 -1.14 1.72 -22.19
C TRP A 744 -1.44 0.44 -21.42
N ILE A 745 -0.69 0.19 -20.34
CA ILE A 745 -0.88 -1.00 -19.50
C ILE A 745 -1.79 -0.61 -18.33
N ASN A 746 -3.01 -1.15 -18.32
CA ASN A 746 -4.00 -0.89 -17.29
C ASN A 746 -3.76 -1.80 -16.07
N PRO A 747 -3.34 -1.23 -14.91
CA PRO A 747 -3.03 -2.02 -13.74
C PRO A 747 -4.29 -2.64 -13.12
N LEU A 748 -5.47 -2.08 -13.40
CA LEU A 748 -6.75 -2.64 -12.96
C LEU A 748 -7.08 -3.97 -13.64
N GLY A 749 -6.50 -4.23 -14.81
CA GLY A 749 -6.54 -5.56 -15.43
C GLY A 749 -5.85 -6.60 -14.56
N PHE A 750 -4.81 -6.20 -13.80
CA PHE A 750 -4.14 -7.11 -12.88
C PHE A 750 -4.92 -7.38 -11.59
N SER A 751 -5.71 -6.40 -11.12
CA SER A 751 -6.59 -6.57 -9.96
C SER A 751 -7.98 -7.13 -10.34
N GLY A 752 -8.24 -7.42 -11.62
CA GLY A 752 -9.55 -7.89 -12.07
C GLY A 752 -10.69 -6.86 -11.95
N ARG A 753 -10.36 -5.61 -11.61
CA ARG A 753 -11.30 -4.49 -11.64
C ARG A 753 -11.61 -4.06 -13.08
N SER A 754 -10.66 -4.26 -13.99
CA SER A 754 -10.85 -4.19 -15.44
C SER A 754 -10.71 -5.58 -16.09
N SER A 755 -11.38 -5.78 -17.23
CA SER A 755 -11.19 -6.97 -18.08
C SER A 755 -9.92 -6.89 -18.92
N GLU A 756 -9.39 -5.68 -19.14
CA GLU A 756 -8.30 -5.41 -20.07
C GLU A 756 -6.99 -5.08 -19.32
N ILE A 757 -5.90 -5.73 -19.72
CA ILE A 757 -4.54 -5.44 -19.24
C ILE A 757 -3.86 -4.40 -20.14
N VAL A 758 -4.18 -4.41 -21.43
CA VAL A 758 -3.72 -3.40 -22.40
C VAL A 758 -4.93 -2.62 -22.83
N ASP A 759 -4.94 -1.34 -22.48
CA ASP A 759 -6.08 -0.45 -22.63
C ASP A 759 -5.68 0.75 -23.52
N SER A 760 -6.63 1.60 -23.88
CA SER A 760 -6.42 2.76 -24.73
C SER A 760 -6.89 4.04 -24.05
N THR A 761 -6.15 5.13 -24.25
CA THR A 761 -6.62 6.47 -23.85
C THR A 761 -7.86 6.86 -24.65
N GLY A 762 -8.68 7.76 -24.13
CA GLY A 762 -9.95 8.13 -24.75
C GLY A 762 -10.92 8.80 -23.78
N LEU A 763 -12.23 8.64 -24.03
CA LEU A 763 -13.29 9.20 -23.20
C LEU A 763 -14.24 8.11 -22.71
N ARG A 764 -14.57 8.10 -21.42
CA ARG A 764 -15.64 7.27 -20.85
C ARG A 764 -16.80 8.15 -20.42
N ILE A 765 -17.98 7.92 -21.00
CA ILE A 765 -19.15 8.77 -20.79
C ILE A 765 -20.09 8.18 -19.73
N HIS A 766 -20.56 8.99 -18.79
CA HIS A 766 -21.43 8.52 -17.69
C HIS A 766 -22.89 8.91 -17.86
N HIS A 767 -23.17 10.21 -17.97
CA HIS A 767 -24.54 10.74 -18.10
C HIS A 767 -24.51 12.23 -18.45
N LEU A 768 -25.69 12.74 -18.80
CA LEU A 768 -25.98 14.15 -18.92
C LEU A 768 -26.85 14.61 -17.75
N GLU A 769 -26.70 15.87 -17.36
CA GLU A 769 -27.57 16.53 -16.40
C GLU A 769 -28.18 17.78 -17.02
N LEU A 770 -29.45 18.01 -16.70
CA LEU A 770 -30.28 19.08 -17.23
C LEU A 770 -30.80 19.92 -16.07
N ASN A 771 -30.42 21.19 -16.07
CA ASN A 771 -30.82 22.15 -15.05
C ASN A 771 -31.56 23.32 -15.70
N ARG A 772 -32.87 23.45 -15.46
CA ARG A 772 -33.67 24.52 -16.09
C ARG A 772 -33.16 25.90 -15.66
N VAL A 773 -32.94 26.80 -16.60
CA VAL A 773 -32.53 28.19 -16.32
C VAL A 773 -33.77 29.03 -16.03
N ASN A 774 -33.82 29.63 -14.84
CA ASN A 774 -34.95 30.43 -14.33
C ASN A 774 -36.27 29.62 -14.29
N PRO A 775 -36.37 28.56 -13.48
CA PRO A 775 -37.67 27.92 -13.28
C PRO A 775 -38.64 28.96 -12.69
N ALA A 776 -39.91 28.92 -13.11
CA ALA A 776 -40.96 29.62 -12.38
C ALA A 776 -40.86 29.18 -10.91
N LYS A 777 -40.89 30.14 -9.97
CA LYS A 777 -40.92 29.80 -8.53
C LYS A 777 -42.06 28.78 -8.34
N ALA A 778 -41.69 27.61 -7.83
CA ALA A 778 -42.65 26.58 -7.45
C ALA A 778 -43.60 27.12 -6.36
#